data_AF-A0A960WMI2-F1
#
_entry.id   AF-A0A960WMI2-F1
#
_cell.length_a   1.000
_cell.length_b   1.000
_cell.length_c   1.000
_cell.angle_alpha   90.00
_cell.angle_beta   90.00
_cell.angle_gamma   90.00
#
_symmetry.space_group_name_H-M   'P 1'
#
loop_
_entity.id
_entity.type
_entity.pdbx_description
1 polymer ?
#
loop_
_entity_poly.entity_id
_entity_poly.type
_entity_poly.pdbx_seq_one_letter_code
_entity_poly.pdbx_strand_id
1 'polypeptide(L)'
;MFWLRWILFSSPLWLVFGGSWLFRTVAEFQLMHESDAIVHAINRPIGPISPFLPAEGIEGEIAGLIFEPTLKRDEHLHLRPNLIESWTSRTVLTVRCESEEAAGEAEARIRAGEAPAGGPKPVALERLDSILTVVFDGVDGDLETRLLKGLPSELLGDYLLVRVSSAHSVEKLVGDWLADSAEMSQVRMLEFNGDREALLFLRGETDRVLRDLRLYLESNPGASPRLDLVGRRCHTSAREQLIDLRGGVTWHDGQPFSSRDLAFSHAFATGPDSPLPLVRSFAYVDSLEVISPLRLRVKCREVPSNFLEIWERLPLLPAHRFESDGATENPSRALTDFLDEPVGLGPYRLERRRSDGGMELVAHEAYPFGVPGEARLRYRQFFSLESMLLALRTGTLDLIEPDSRFSEWARRNPGSVEIIEEWPRFQHVVVWNLDRPPLDRSPVRQALARAYDPGAILRAEESEYQVPVKSLFAPGLSMVAEPMLLPLYDPRGAENLLEREGFVLDEKSDHRRDGQGQPLAFTLLVSDSNATHLRLALGLAEQWAGIGIEVKVETLPWEEILAGRLPGRDYDAVLVSWELPKGRDLRDWWHSGASQAGGGNLGGLRDAEVDHLLESIWEETDPVKLTELTASLQRAIAALQPCLFVCDSGRLLTVRPGAIEVRAPGVEEPVPLESIGAPLANSRPWWVKRIPAKP
;
A
#
# COMPACT_ATOMS: atom_id res chain seq x y z
N MET A 1 55.25 56.12 -21.15
CA MET A 1 53.96 56.87 -21.12
C MET A 1 52.87 56.28 -22.01
N PHE A 2 53.18 55.61 -23.13
CA PHE A 2 52.15 55.13 -24.07
C PHE A 2 51.23 54.03 -23.51
N TRP A 3 51.79 53.08 -22.76
CA TRP A 3 51.06 51.98 -22.11
C TRP A 3 50.10 52.44 -21.01
N LEU A 4 50.50 53.44 -20.22
CA LEU A 4 49.66 53.96 -19.13
C LEU A 4 48.40 54.66 -19.66
N ARG A 5 48.52 55.36 -20.80
CA ARG A 5 47.38 55.97 -21.49
C ARG A 5 46.44 54.91 -22.05
N TRP A 6 46.96 53.84 -22.65
CA TRP A 6 46.12 52.76 -23.16
C TRP A 6 45.28 52.11 -22.06
N ILE A 7 45.87 51.83 -20.90
CA ILE A 7 45.15 51.23 -19.77
C ILE A 7 44.09 52.19 -19.21
N LEU A 8 44.42 53.49 -19.05
CA LEU A 8 43.48 54.50 -18.56
C LEU A 8 42.32 54.79 -19.51
N PHE A 9 42.52 54.72 -20.83
CA PHE A 9 41.47 54.96 -21.82
C PHE A 9 40.60 53.72 -22.12
N SER A 10 41.11 52.51 -21.87
CA SER A 10 40.36 51.27 -22.10
C SER A 10 39.65 50.74 -20.85
N SER A 11 40.08 51.13 -19.64
CA SER A 11 39.46 50.67 -18.40
C SER A 11 37.98 51.03 -18.24
N PRO A 12 37.47 52.20 -18.68
CA PRO A 12 36.04 52.50 -18.60
C PRO A 12 35.23 51.61 -19.55
N LEU A 13 35.79 51.33 -20.74
CA LEU A 13 35.19 50.42 -21.71
C LEU A 13 35.14 48.99 -21.18
N TRP A 14 36.20 48.51 -20.52
CA TRP A 14 36.21 47.19 -19.86
C TRP A 14 35.24 47.10 -18.69
N LEU A 15 35.05 48.18 -17.92
CA LEU A 15 34.05 48.21 -16.84
C LEU A 15 32.63 48.25 -17.39
N VAL A 16 32.37 48.97 -18.48
CA VAL A 16 31.07 48.99 -19.15
C VAL A 16 30.79 47.65 -19.84
N PHE A 17 31.79 47.03 -20.48
CA PHE A 17 31.64 45.70 -21.09
C PHE A 17 31.48 44.61 -20.05
N GLY A 18 32.28 44.64 -18.98
CA GLY A 18 32.18 43.71 -17.86
C GLY A 18 30.87 43.88 -17.10
N GLY A 19 30.46 45.13 -16.86
CA GLY A 19 29.16 45.46 -16.27
C GLY A 19 27.99 45.04 -17.15
N SER A 20 28.04 45.33 -18.45
CA SER A 20 27.00 44.93 -19.41
C SER A 20 26.96 43.43 -19.62
N TRP A 21 28.11 42.74 -19.66
CA TRP A 21 28.19 41.28 -19.74
C TRP A 21 27.64 40.65 -18.47
N LEU A 22 28.03 41.14 -17.28
CA LEU A 22 27.46 40.67 -16.01
C LEU A 22 25.97 40.94 -15.92
N PHE A 23 25.49 42.12 -16.34
CA PHE A 23 24.06 42.44 -16.38
C PHE A 23 23.32 41.58 -17.38
N ARG A 24 23.92 41.27 -18.54
CA ARG A 24 23.32 40.42 -19.55
C ARG A 24 23.33 38.96 -19.12
N THR A 25 24.37 38.49 -18.44
CA THR A 25 24.45 37.13 -17.87
C THR A 25 23.51 36.98 -16.68
N VAL A 26 23.38 37.99 -15.81
CA VAL A 26 22.40 38.01 -14.70
C VAL A 26 20.98 38.13 -15.25
N ALA A 27 20.76 38.97 -16.27
CA ALA A 27 19.47 39.09 -16.94
C ALA A 27 19.13 37.84 -17.74
N GLU A 28 20.08 37.18 -18.41
CA GLU A 28 19.89 35.88 -19.07
C GLU A 28 19.65 34.76 -18.04
N PHE A 29 20.29 34.81 -16.87
CA PHE A 29 19.97 33.91 -15.74
C PHE A 29 18.59 34.19 -15.12
N GLN A 30 18.12 35.44 -15.12
CA GLN A 30 16.82 35.84 -14.56
C GLN A 30 15.66 35.79 -15.57
N LEU A 31 15.91 35.87 -16.89
CA LEU A 31 14.91 35.95 -17.95
C LEU A 31 14.75 34.65 -18.75
N MET A 32 15.64 33.67 -18.59
CA MET A 32 15.48 32.36 -19.21
C MET A 32 14.50 31.50 -18.37
N HIS A 33 13.21 31.69 -18.62
CA HIS A 33 12.11 30.73 -18.35
C HIS A 33 11.79 30.41 -16.87
N GLU A 34 11.58 31.43 -16.04
CA GLU A 34 10.90 31.27 -14.74
C GLU A 34 9.44 31.74 -14.77
N SER A 35 8.86 32.21 -15.89
CA SER A 35 7.46 32.66 -15.93
C SER A 35 6.43 31.52 -16.00
N ASP A 36 6.76 30.39 -16.62
CA ASP A 36 5.80 29.35 -17.03
C ASP A 36 6.02 28.02 -16.27
N ALA A 37 6.46 28.09 -15.02
CA ALA A 37 6.61 26.93 -14.17
C ALA A 37 6.35 27.27 -12.70
N ILE A 38 5.69 26.37 -11.99
CA ILE A 38 5.66 26.37 -10.51
C ILE A 38 7.02 25.91 -10.01
N VAL A 39 7.64 26.71 -9.14
CA VAL A 39 8.94 26.39 -8.54
C VAL A 39 8.75 25.93 -7.10
N HIS A 40 9.15 24.69 -6.82
CA HIS A 40 9.12 24.05 -5.51
C HIS A 40 10.55 23.91 -4.96
N ALA A 41 10.82 24.51 -3.80
CA ALA A 41 12.05 24.29 -3.06
C ALA A 41 12.02 22.92 -2.37
N ILE A 42 13.08 22.16 -2.59
CA ILE A 42 13.35 20.88 -1.92
C ILE A 42 14.55 21.03 -0.98
N ASN A 43 14.58 20.25 0.09
CA ASN A 43 15.65 20.28 1.10
C ASN A 43 16.73 19.21 0.83
N ARG A 44 16.44 18.18 0.03
CA ARG A 44 17.34 17.08 -0.34
C ARG A 44 17.23 16.71 -1.83
N PRO A 45 18.24 16.04 -2.43
CA PRO A 45 18.14 15.51 -3.78
C PRO A 45 17.00 14.49 -3.91
N ILE A 46 16.34 14.48 -5.07
CA ILE A 46 15.24 13.58 -5.38
C ILE A 46 15.80 12.26 -5.90
N GLY A 47 15.45 11.16 -5.22
CA GLY A 47 15.86 9.81 -5.58
C GLY A 47 15.13 9.22 -6.81
N PRO A 48 15.24 7.89 -7.01
CA PRO A 48 14.36 7.14 -7.91
C PRO A 48 12.89 7.28 -7.50
N ILE A 49 11.97 7.34 -8.48
CA ILE A 49 10.54 7.52 -8.20
C ILE A 49 9.83 6.18 -8.31
N SER A 50 9.39 5.65 -7.16
CA SER A 50 8.73 4.35 -7.07
C SER A 50 7.21 4.47 -6.97
N PRO A 51 6.45 3.75 -7.81
CA PRO A 51 5.02 3.58 -7.62
C PRO A 51 4.67 2.45 -6.64
N PHE A 52 5.68 1.71 -6.15
CA PHE A 52 5.49 0.50 -5.32
C PHE A 52 5.78 0.71 -3.85
N LEU A 53 6.76 1.57 -3.54
CA LEU A 53 7.16 1.84 -2.19
C LEU A 53 6.49 3.14 -1.74
N PRO A 54 5.82 3.16 -0.60
CA PRO A 54 5.28 4.39 -0.07
C PRO A 54 6.46 5.33 0.21
N ALA A 55 6.44 6.47 -0.47
CA ALA A 55 7.49 7.48 -0.35
C ALA A 55 6.96 8.68 0.43
N GLU A 56 7.68 9.07 1.48
CA GLU A 56 7.43 10.29 2.24
C GLU A 56 7.94 11.52 1.48
N GLY A 57 7.36 12.69 1.78
CA GLY A 57 7.86 13.96 1.26
C GLY A 57 7.67 14.13 -0.26
N ILE A 58 8.72 14.64 -0.92
CA ILE A 58 8.67 15.07 -2.31
C ILE A 58 8.58 13.93 -3.33
N GLU A 59 9.21 12.79 -3.08
CA GLU A 59 9.16 11.64 -3.99
C GLU A 59 7.74 11.09 -4.09
N GLY A 60 6.98 11.03 -2.99
CA GLY A 60 5.59 10.60 -3.00
C GLY A 60 4.68 11.55 -3.79
N GLU A 61 4.91 12.86 -3.68
CA GLU A 61 4.21 13.86 -4.50
C GLU A 61 4.48 13.64 -5.99
N ILE A 62 5.75 13.48 -6.37
CA ILE A 62 6.16 13.27 -7.75
C ILE A 62 5.61 11.94 -8.28
N ALA A 63 5.64 10.89 -7.47
CA ALA A 63 5.10 9.58 -7.82
C ALA A 63 3.60 9.69 -8.19
N GLY A 64 2.77 10.33 -7.38
CA GLY A 64 1.35 10.46 -7.74
C GLY A 64 1.05 11.48 -8.86
N LEU A 65 2.02 12.30 -9.28
CA LEU A 65 1.91 13.11 -10.50
C LEU A 65 2.33 12.35 -11.77
N ILE A 66 3.21 11.36 -11.64
CA ILE A 66 3.70 10.54 -12.74
C ILE A 66 2.81 9.32 -12.97
N PHE A 67 2.41 8.65 -11.90
CA PHE A 67 1.65 7.41 -11.93
C PHE A 67 0.17 7.65 -11.68
N GLU A 68 -0.66 6.79 -12.26
CA GLU A 68 -2.10 6.91 -12.20
C GLU A 68 -2.68 5.59 -11.69
N PRO A 69 -3.43 5.58 -10.58
CA PRO A 69 -3.96 4.35 -10.01
C PRO A 69 -5.11 3.78 -10.86
N THR A 70 -5.37 2.48 -10.77
CA THR A 70 -6.45 1.85 -11.55
C THR A 70 -7.84 2.33 -11.11
N LEU A 71 -8.00 2.55 -9.81
CA LEU A 71 -9.18 3.09 -9.12
C LEU A 71 -8.77 4.28 -8.25
N LYS A 72 -9.71 5.17 -7.94
CA LYS A 72 -9.49 6.30 -7.03
C LYS A 72 -10.48 6.28 -5.89
N ARG A 73 -10.21 7.06 -4.85
CA ARG A 73 -11.17 7.32 -3.77
C ARG A 73 -11.75 8.73 -3.91
N ASP A 74 -13.04 8.87 -3.62
CA ASP A 74 -13.68 10.19 -3.50
C ASP A 74 -13.37 10.84 -2.14
N GLU A 75 -13.97 12.01 -1.90
CA GLU A 75 -13.78 12.80 -0.67
C GLU A 75 -14.27 12.10 0.60
N HIS A 76 -15.10 11.07 0.44
CA HIS A 76 -15.59 10.20 1.50
C HIS A 76 -14.85 8.86 1.54
N LEU A 77 -13.72 8.77 0.83
CA LEU A 77 -12.87 7.60 0.70
C LEU A 77 -13.55 6.38 0.05
N HIS A 78 -14.64 6.57 -0.69
CA HIS A 78 -15.27 5.49 -1.45
C HIS A 78 -14.53 5.26 -2.76
N LEU A 79 -14.33 4.00 -3.13
CA LEU A 79 -13.75 3.65 -4.42
C LEU A 79 -14.64 4.13 -5.58
N ARG A 80 -14.01 4.74 -6.58
CA ARG A 80 -14.59 5.28 -7.80
C ARG A 80 -13.81 4.79 -9.02
N PRO A 81 -14.48 4.64 -10.18
CA PRO A 81 -13.82 4.39 -11.45
C PRO A 81 -12.71 5.41 -11.75
N ASN A 82 -11.63 4.95 -12.37
CA ASN A 82 -10.54 5.79 -12.88
C ASN A 82 -10.07 5.25 -14.24
N LEU A 83 -8.98 4.46 -14.26
CA LEU A 83 -8.53 3.72 -15.45
C LEU A 83 -9.34 2.43 -15.64
N ILE A 84 -9.78 1.81 -14.54
CA ILE A 84 -10.89 0.87 -14.55
C ILE A 84 -12.18 1.70 -14.59
N GLU A 85 -12.96 1.56 -15.65
CA GLU A 85 -14.17 2.35 -15.90
C GLU A 85 -15.40 1.67 -15.29
N SER A 86 -15.46 0.35 -15.35
CA SER A 86 -16.51 -0.45 -14.71
C SER A 86 -16.01 -1.84 -14.34
N TRP A 87 -16.73 -2.47 -13.43
CA TRP A 87 -16.51 -3.86 -13.07
C TRP A 87 -17.84 -4.55 -12.77
N THR A 88 -17.89 -5.83 -13.06
CA THR A 88 -19.02 -6.69 -12.68
C THR A 88 -18.49 -7.90 -11.95
N SER A 89 -18.90 -8.05 -10.69
CA SER A 89 -18.63 -9.26 -9.93
C SER A 89 -19.65 -10.33 -10.28
N ARG A 90 -19.21 -11.57 -10.40
CA ARG A 90 -20.03 -12.73 -10.75
C ARG A 90 -19.75 -13.89 -9.82
N THR A 91 -20.77 -14.71 -9.66
CA THR A 91 -20.70 -15.99 -8.97
C THR A 91 -20.90 -17.08 -10.00
N VAL A 92 -19.91 -17.95 -10.14
CA VAL A 92 -19.97 -19.13 -11.01
C VAL A 92 -20.15 -20.34 -10.10
N LEU A 93 -21.31 -20.98 -10.20
CA LEU A 93 -21.62 -22.21 -9.49
C LEU A 93 -21.55 -23.38 -10.47
N THR A 94 -20.62 -24.29 -10.24
CA THR A 94 -20.54 -25.54 -11.00
C THR A 94 -21.16 -26.63 -10.15
N VAL A 95 -22.36 -27.08 -10.54
CA VAL A 95 -23.14 -28.13 -9.87
C VAL A 95 -22.97 -29.44 -10.63
N ARG A 96 -22.63 -30.51 -9.91
CA ARG A 96 -22.45 -31.85 -10.45
C ARG A 96 -23.66 -32.67 -10.08
N CYS A 97 -24.46 -32.97 -11.09
CA CYS A 97 -25.69 -33.72 -10.95
C CYS A 97 -25.41 -35.23 -10.88
N GLU A 98 -26.43 -35.96 -10.45
CA GLU A 98 -26.37 -37.42 -10.31
C GLU A 98 -26.20 -38.12 -11.68
N SER A 99 -26.79 -37.55 -12.73
CA SER A 99 -26.73 -38.03 -14.11
C SER A 99 -26.92 -36.87 -15.11
N GLU A 100 -26.71 -37.13 -16.40
CA GLU A 100 -27.03 -36.17 -17.46
C GLU A 100 -28.54 -35.82 -17.49
N GLU A 101 -29.41 -36.80 -17.25
CA GLU A 101 -30.86 -36.61 -17.16
C GLU A 101 -31.22 -35.68 -16.00
N ALA A 102 -30.60 -35.89 -14.83
CA ALA A 102 -30.78 -35.04 -13.66
C ALA A 102 -30.28 -33.61 -13.91
N ALA A 103 -29.18 -33.44 -14.64
CA ALA A 103 -28.69 -32.13 -15.05
C ALA A 103 -29.69 -31.42 -15.98
N GLY A 104 -30.33 -32.15 -16.89
CA GLY A 104 -31.39 -31.60 -17.75
C GLY A 104 -32.62 -31.14 -16.97
N GLU A 105 -33.05 -31.91 -15.97
CA GLU A 105 -34.17 -31.51 -15.09
C GLU A 105 -33.79 -30.29 -14.22
N ALA A 106 -32.59 -30.28 -13.65
CA ALA A 106 -32.09 -29.14 -12.88
C ALA A 106 -32.00 -27.87 -13.74
N GLU A 107 -31.49 -27.98 -14.97
CA GLU A 107 -31.45 -26.88 -15.94
C GLU A 107 -32.85 -26.31 -16.21
N ALA A 108 -33.84 -27.17 -16.44
CA ALA A 108 -35.23 -26.76 -16.70
C ALA A 108 -35.82 -25.97 -15.52
N ARG A 109 -35.59 -26.43 -14.28
CA ARG A 109 -36.06 -25.76 -13.05
C ARG A 109 -35.42 -24.40 -12.85
N ILE A 110 -34.12 -24.28 -13.10
CA ILE A 110 -33.41 -23.00 -13.02
C ILE A 110 -33.95 -22.03 -14.07
N ARG A 111 -34.15 -22.48 -15.32
CA ARG A 111 -34.74 -21.64 -16.39
C ARG A 111 -36.17 -21.21 -16.08
N ALA A 112 -36.94 -22.06 -15.39
CA ALA A 112 -38.30 -21.74 -14.92
C ALA A 112 -38.32 -20.76 -13.74
N GLY A 113 -37.18 -20.47 -13.11
CA GLY A 113 -37.07 -19.61 -11.93
C GLY A 113 -37.49 -20.29 -10.63
N GLU A 114 -37.55 -21.62 -10.61
CA GLU A 114 -37.88 -22.40 -9.41
C GLU A 114 -36.67 -22.51 -8.46
N ALA A 115 -35.44 -22.38 -9.00
CA ALA A 115 -34.19 -22.41 -8.24
C ALA A 115 -33.21 -21.34 -8.76
N PRO A 116 -32.72 -20.40 -7.92
CA PRO A 116 -33.12 -20.16 -6.52
C PRO A 116 -34.52 -19.52 -6.44
N ALA A 117 -35.41 -20.08 -5.61
CA ALA A 117 -36.76 -19.55 -5.43
C ALA A 117 -36.73 -18.10 -4.89
N GLY A 118 -37.33 -17.16 -5.64
CA GLY A 118 -37.32 -15.73 -5.29
C GLY A 118 -35.94 -15.06 -5.30
N GLY A 119 -34.92 -15.74 -5.85
CA GLY A 119 -33.55 -15.24 -5.95
C GLY A 119 -33.25 -14.57 -7.30
N PRO A 120 -32.00 -14.12 -7.52
CA PRO A 120 -31.58 -13.53 -8.78
C PRO A 120 -31.65 -14.56 -9.92
N LYS A 121 -31.96 -14.10 -11.13
CA LYS A 121 -31.91 -14.96 -12.33
C LYS A 121 -30.45 -15.14 -12.78
N PRO A 122 -30.07 -16.34 -13.27
CA PRO A 122 -28.74 -16.54 -13.82
C PRO A 122 -28.56 -15.73 -15.11
N VAL A 123 -27.37 -15.19 -15.31
CA VAL A 123 -26.95 -14.49 -16.53
C VAL A 123 -26.39 -15.43 -17.59
N ALA A 124 -25.88 -16.59 -17.17
CA ALA A 124 -25.52 -17.68 -18.05
C ALA A 124 -25.83 -19.03 -17.38
N LEU A 125 -26.19 -20.02 -18.19
CA LEU A 125 -26.49 -21.37 -17.76
C LEU A 125 -26.03 -22.32 -18.87
N GLU A 126 -25.00 -23.10 -18.56
CA GLU A 126 -24.38 -24.04 -19.49
C GLU A 126 -24.43 -25.44 -18.88
N ARG A 127 -24.82 -26.42 -19.69
CA ARG A 127 -24.83 -27.83 -19.31
C ARG A 127 -23.86 -28.58 -20.20
N LEU A 128 -22.98 -29.36 -19.57
CA LEU A 128 -22.08 -30.29 -20.24
C LEU A 128 -22.15 -31.62 -19.49
N ASP A 129 -22.71 -32.64 -20.14
CA ASP A 129 -23.00 -33.95 -19.52
C ASP A 129 -23.81 -33.82 -18.21
N SER A 130 -23.28 -34.34 -17.10
CA SER A 130 -23.88 -34.22 -15.75
C SER A 130 -23.46 -32.96 -15.00
N ILE A 131 -22.75 -32.03 -15.63
CA ILE A 131 -22.25 -30.80 -15.01
C ILE A 131 -23.08 -29.61 -15.49
N LEU A 132 -23.51 -28.80 -14.54
CA LEU A 132 -24.28 -27.58 -14.75
C LEU A 132 -23.49 -26.38 -14.22
N THR A 133 -23.09 -25.48 -15.12
CA THR A 133 -22.44 -24.22 -14.76
C THR A 133 -23.46 -23.10 -14.79
N VAL A 134 -23.70 -22.49 -13.63
CA VAL A 134 -24.69 -21.43 -13.42
C VAL A 134 -23.97 -20.16 -13.02
N VAL A 135 -24.15 -19.09 -13.79
CA VAL A 135 -23.50 -17.80 -13.54
C VAL A 135 -24.54 -16.79 -13.09
N PHE A 136 -24.28 -16.12 -11.98
CA PHE A 136 -25.08 -15.01 -11.46
C PHE A 136 -24.25 -13.74 -11.38
N ASP A 137 -24.88 -12.59 -11.63
CA ASP A 137 -24.27 -11.30 -11.29
C ASP A 137 -24.35 -11.05 -9.78
N GLY A 138 -23.31 -10.43 -9.23
CA GLY A 138 -23.17 -10.13 -7.81
C GLY A 138 -22.44 -11.20 -7.01
N VAL A 139 -22.13 -10.86 -5.76
CA VAL A 139 -21.45 -11.71 -4.78
C VAL A 139 -22.39 -11.91 -3.60
N ASP A 140 -23.40 -12.76 -3.80
CA ASP A 140 -24.36 -13.09 -2.75
C ASP A 140 -23.88 -14.36 -2.03
N GLY A 141 -23.71 -14.26 -0.71
CA GLY A 141 -23.20 -15.35 0.15
C GLY A 141 -24.18 -16.52 0.30
N ASP A 142 -25.48 -16.25 0.20
CA ASP A 142 -26.55 -17.24 0.39
C ASP A 142 -27.04 -17.84 -0.93
N LEU A 143 -26.54 -17.34 -2.07
CA LEU A 143 -26.96 -17.77 -3.40
C LEU A 143 -26.72 -19.27 -3.64
N GLU A 144 -25.56 -19.77 -3.21
CA GLU A 144 -25.22 -21.18 -3.27
C GLU A 144 -26.24 -22.03 -2.52
N THR A 145 -26.48 -21.69 -1.25
CA THR A 145 -27.45 -22.37 -0.39
C THR A 145 -28.87 -22.32 -0.97
N ARG A 146 -29.29 -21.18 -1.52
CA ARG A 146 -30.62 -21.01 -2.13
C ARG A 146 -30.78 -21.78 -3.43
N LEU A 147 -29.75 -21.82 -4.27
CA LEU A 147 -29.77 -22.59 -5.50
C LEU A 147 -29.92 -24.08 -5.18
N LEU A 148 -29.06 -24.60 -4.31
CA LEU A 148 -29.03 -26.02 -3.97
C LEU A 148 -30.28 -26.47 -3.24
N LYS A 149 -30.83 -25.66 -2.31
CA LYS A 149 -32.12 -25.95 -1.65
C LYS A 149 -33.31 -25.89 -2.60
N GLY A 150 -33.22 -25.13 -3.70
CA GLY A 150 -34.26 -25.06 -4.73
C GLY A 150 -34.28 -26.28 -5.64
N LEU A 151 -33.20 -27.05 -5.68
CA LEU A 151 -33.09 -28.29 -6.45
C LEU A 151 -33.46 -29.50 -5.56
N PRO A 152 -34.21 -30.50 -6.07
CA PRO A 152 -34.45 -31.74 -5.36
C PRO A 152 -33.12 -32.47 -5.13
N SER A 153 -32.95 -33.07 -3.96
CA SER A 153 -31.70 -33.75 -3.60
C SER A 153 -31.37 -34.92 -4.52
N GLU A 154 -32.37 -35.52 -5.16
CA GLU A 154 -32.19 -36.63 -6.11
C GLU A 154 -31.49 -36.20 -7.40
N LEU A 155 -31.52 -34.91 -7.73
CA LEU A 155 -30.83 -34.37 -8.91
C LEU A 155 -29.34 -34.12 -8.66
N LEU A 156 -28.92 -34.02 -7.40
CA LEU A 156 -27.57 -33.63 -7.00
C LEU A 156 -26.72 -34.87 -6.76
N GLY A 157 -25.50 -34.90 -7.31
CA GLY A 157 -24.61 -36.05 -7.13
C GLY A 157 -23.95 -36.07 -5.75
N ASP A 158 -23.81 -37.27 -5.18
CA ASP A 158 -23.16 -37.46 -3.88
C ASP A 158 -21.67 -37.83 -4.05
N TYR A 159 -20.82 -36.80 -4.01
CA TYR A 159 -19.37 -36.92 -4.16
C TYR A 159 -18.64 -36.53 -2.88
N LEU A 160 -17.57 -37.24 -2.56
CA LEU A 160 -16.58 -36.79 -1.59
C LEU A 160 -15.57 -35.89 -2.31
N LEU A 161 -15.58 -34.60 -1.96
CA LEU A 161 -14.64 -33.64 -2.50
C LEU A 161 -13.34 -33.66 -1.69
N VAL A 162 -12.24 -33.84 -2.40
CA VAL A 162 -10.88 -33.84 -1.88
C VAL A 162 -10.10 -32.76 -2.61
N ARG A 163 -9.37 -31.94 -1.85
CA ARG A 163 -8.50 -30.91 -2.39
C ARG A 163 -7.05 -31.31 -2.20
N VAL A 164 -6.27 -31.26 -3.28
CA VAL A 164 -4.81 -31.42 -3.27
C VAL A 164 -4.20 -30.07 -3.63
N SER A 165 -3.32 -29.55 -2.80
CA SER A 165 -2.53 -28.35 -3.11
C SER A 165 -1.04 -28.63 -3.02
N SER A 166 -0.24 -27.93 -3.81
CA SER A 166 1.21 -28.08 -3.83
C SER A 166 1.89 -26.75 -4.14
N ALA A 167 3.12 -26.58 -3.64
CA ALA A 167 3.98 -25.47 -4.03
C ALA A 167 4.53 -25.60 -5.47
N HIS A 168 4.47 -26.81 -6.03
CA HIS A 168 4.88 -27.16 -7.39
C HIS A 168 3.65 -27.53 -8.23
N SER A 169 3.86 -27.86 -9.51
CA SER A 169 2.78 -28.21 -10.44
C SER A 169 1.91 -29.35 -9.89
N VAL A 170 0.69 -29.01 -9.51
CA VAL A 170 -0.32 -29.99 -9.10
C VAL A 170 -0.82 -30.78 -10.29
N GLU A 171 -0.92 -30.17 -11.46
CA GLU A 171 -1.37 -30.85 -12.67
C GLU A 171 -0.48 -32.06 -12.98
N LYS A 172 0.84 -31.85 -12.92
CA LYS A 172 1.81 -32.93 -13.05
C LYS A 172 1.71 -33.94 -11.91
N LEU A 173 1.68 -33.46 -10.66
CA LEU A 173 1.68 -34.34 -9.48
C LEU A 173 0.49 -35.30 -9.46
N VAL A 174 -0.71 -34.77 -9.70
CA VAL A 174 -1.96 -35.54 -9.73
C VAL A 174 -2.07 -36.36 -11.01
N GLY A 175 -1.59 -35.85 -12.14
CA GLY A 175 -1.52 -36.59 -13.41
C GLY A 175 -0.66 -37.85 -13.30
N ASP A 176 0.54 -37.72 -12.73
CA ASP A 176 1.46 -38.84 -12.50
C ASP A 176 0.83 -39.88 -11.56
N TRP A 177 0.15 -39.45 -10.49
CA TRP A 177 -0.58 -40.35 -9.60
C TRP A 177 -1.73 -41.09 -10.30
N LEU A 178 -2.55 -40.38 -11.07
CA LEU A 178 -3.69 -40.97 -11.78
C LEU A 178 -3.26 -42.03 -12.80
N ALA A 179 -2.09 -41.86 -13.42
CA ALA A 179 -1.54 -42.83 -14.36
C ALA A 179 -1.19 -44.18 -13.70
N ASP A 180 -0.77 -44.15 -12.44
CA ASP A 180 -0.28 -45.32 -11.70
C ASP A 180 -1.29 -45.85 -10.66
N SER A 181 -2.35 -45.11 -10.35
CA SER A 181 -3.32 -45.48 -9.30
C SER A 181 -4.28 -46.58 -9.76
N ALA A 182 -4.33 -47.69 -9.02
CA ALA A 182 -5.35 -48.73 -9.18
C ALA A 182 -6.75 -48.24 -8.81
N GLU A 183 -6.86 -47.14 -8.06
CA GLU A 183 -8.11 -46.60 -7.55
C GLU A 183 -8.64 -45.43 -8.40
N MET A 184 -8.02 -45.12 -9.55
CA MET A 184 -8.41 -44.02 -10.45
C MET A 184 -9.89 -44.08 -10.86
N SER A 185 -10.47 -45.28 -10.93
CA SER A 185 -11.89 -45.50 -11.27
C SER A 185 -12.87 -44.87 -10.27
N GLN A 186 -12.41 -44.53 -9.06
CA GLN A 186 -13.19 -43.87 -8.03
C GLN A 186 -13.18 -42.34 -8.20
N VAL A 187 -12.23 -41.78 -8.96
CA VAL A 187 -12.19 -40.36 -9.34
C VAL A 187 -13.16 -40.17 -10.50
N ARG A 188 -14.29 -39.52 -10.23
CA ARG A 188 -15.33 -39.28 -11.23
C ARG A 188 -15.10 -38.01 -12.01
N MET A 189 -14.61 -36.98 -11.33
CA MET A 189 -14.28 -35.69 -11.93
C MET A 189 -13.01 -35.16 -11.28
N LEU A 190 -12.24 -34.43 -12.09
CA LEU A 190 -11.02 -33.76 -11.70
C LEU A 190 -11.07 -32.34 -12.26
N GLU A 191 -10.84 -31.37 -11.40
CA GLU A 191 -10.72 -29.97 -11.78
C GLU A 191 -9.43 -29.40 -11.25
N PHE A 192 -8.83 -28.51 -12.04
CA PHE A 192 -7.63 -27.78 -11.66
C PHE A 192 -7.97 -26.30 -11.47
N ASN A 193 -7.61 -25.76 -10.32
CA ASN A 193 -7.69 -24.33 -10.01
C ASN A 193 -6.27 -23.76 -10.14
N GLY A 194 -5.93 -23.37 -11.38
CA GLY A 194 -4.55 -23.12 -11.78
C GLY A 194 -3.68 -24.38 -11.62
N ASP A 195 -2.35 -24.20 -11.57
CA ASP A 195 -1.39 -25.32 -11.44
C ASP A 195 -0.92 -25.54 -9.99
N ARG A 196 -1.70 -25.09 -9.00
CA ARG A 196 -1.37 -25.23 -7.56
C ARG A 196 -2.41 -25.97 -6.76
N GLU A 197 -3.58 -26.23 -7.34
CA GLU A 197 -4.69 -26.87 -6.66
C GLU A 197 -5.48 -27.77 -7.62
N ALA A 198 -5.84 -28.96 -7.13
CA ALA A 198 -6.71 -29.90 -7.80
C ALA A 198 -7.85 -30.29 -6.87
N LEU A 199 -9.05 -30.36 -7.45
CA LEU A 199 -10.28 -30.79 -6.83
C LEU A 199 -10.69 -32.13 -7.41
N LEU A 200 -10.67 -33.17 -6.57
CA LEU A 200 -11.04 -34.53 -6.93
C LEU A 200 -12.42 -34.86 -6.37
N PHE A 201 -13.34 -35.24 -7.24
CA PHE A 201 -14.68 -35.68 -6.87
C PHE A 201 -14.72 -37.20 -6.88
N LEU A 202 -14.74 -37.79 -5.67
CA LEU A 202 -14.66 -39.22 -5.48
C LEU A 202 -16.03 -39.82 -5.23
N ARG A 203 -16.29 -41.00 -5.83
CA ARG A 203 -17.54 -41.76 -5.60
C ARG A 203 -17.28 -43.26 -5.62
N GLY A 204 -17.75 -43.96 -4.58
CA GLY A 204 -17.57 -45.39 -4.38
C GLY A 204 -16.72 -45.68 -3.13
N GLU A 205 -15.67 -46.49 -3.27
CA GLU A 205 -14.74 -46.89 -2.20
C GLU A 205 -13.74 -45.77 -1.85
N THR A 206 -14.27 -44.61 -1.43
CA THR A 206 -13.51 -43.38 -1.18
C THR A 206 -12.34 -43.54 -0.18
N ASP A 207 -12.46 -44.44 0.80
CA ASP A 207 -11.38 -44.71 1.76
C ASP A 207 -10.13 -45.35 1.12
N ARG A 208 -10.30 -46.13 0.03
CA ARG A 208 -9.17 -46.77 -0.65
C ARG A 208 -8.36 -45.77 -1.45
N VAL A 209 -9.05 -45.00 -2.30
CA VAL A 209 -8.42 -43.94 -3.10
C VAL A 209 -7.78 -42.86 -2.22
N LEU A 210 -8.37 -42.53 -1.07
CA LEU A 210 -7.76 -41.58 -0.12
C LEU A 210 -6.46 -42.10 0.49
N ARG A 211 -6.42 -43.40 0.86
CA ARG A 211 -5.18 -44.02 1.37
C ARG A 211 -4.11 -44.07 0.29
N ASP A 212 -4.48 -44.47 -0.93
CA ASP A 212 -3.58 -44.52 -2.07
C ASP A 212 -2.99 -43.14 -2.39
N LEU A 213 -3.84 -42.12 -2.54
CA LEU A 213 -3.43 -40.75 -2.78
C LEU A 213 -2.52 -40.23 -1.67
N ARG A 214 -2.85 -40.48 -0.40
CA ARG A 214 -2.03 -40.03 0.74
C ARG A 214 -0.62 -40.64 0.71
N LEU A 215 -0.52 -41.95 0.45
CA LEU A 215 0.77 -42.64 0.32
C LEU A 215 1.60 -42.07 -0.83
N TYR A 216 0.96 -41.78 -1.97
CA TYR A 216 1.63 -41.16 -3.10
C TYR A 216 2.17 -39.76 -2.77
N LEU A 217 1.35 -38.91 -2.14
CA LEU A 217 1.77 -37.56 -1.75
C LEU A 217 2.89 -37.58 -0.70
N GLU A 218 2.85 -38.50 0.27
CA GLU A 218 3.91 -38.71 1.27
C GLU A 218 5.22 -39.18 0.63
N SER A 219 5.16 -39.94 -0.47
CA SER A 219 6.34 -40.37 -1.24
C SER A 219 6.96 -39.25 -2.10
N ASN A 220 6.28 -38.12 -2.25
CA ASN A 220 6.72 -36.95 -3.03
C ASN A 220 6.89 -35.68 -2.17
N PRO A 221 7.70 -35.73 -1.10
CA PRO A 221 7.81 -34.60 -0.16
C PRO A 221 8.39 -33.34 -0.79
N GLY A 222 9.17 -33.45 -1.87
CA GLY A 222 9.72 -32.31 -2.61
C GLY A 222 8.65 -31.38 -3.18
N ALA A 223 7.45 -31.90 -3.48
CA ALA A 223 6.33 -31.09 -3.95
C ALA A 223 5.66 -30.29 -2.81
N SER A 224 5.99 -30.57 -1.54
CA SER A 224 5.30 -30.03 -0.36
C SER A 224 3.77 -30.12 -0.46
N PRO A 225 3.20 -31.31 -0.77
CA PRO A 225 1.77 -31.44 -1.02
C PRO A 225 0.95 -31.36 0.28
N ARG A 226 -0.26 -30.83 0.17
CA ARG A 226 -1.29 -30.86 1.22
C ARG A 226 -2.56 -31.50 0.68
N LEU A 227 -3.18 -32.32 1.51
CA LEU A 227 -4.42 -33.04 1.20
C LEU A 227 -5.49 -32.64 2.21
N ASP A 228 -6.54 -31.97 1.73
CA ASP A 228 -7.67 -31.53 2.55
C ASP A 228 -8.94 -32.29 2.18
N LEU A 229 -9.61 -32.83 3.19
CA LEU A 229 -10.93 -33.43 3.03
C LEU A 229 -11.99 -32.34 3.14
N VAL A 230 -12.52 -31.88 2.01
CA VAL A 230 -13.53 -30.80 1.96
C VAL A 230 -14.90 -31.29 2.45
N GLY A 231 -15.17 -32.58 2.27
CA GLY A 231 -16.41 -33.24 2.68
C GLY A 231 -17.33 -33.57 1.51
N ARG A 232 -18.53 -34.05 1.81
CA ARG A 232 -19.51 -34.42 0.77
C ARG A 232 -20.14 -33.18 0.17
N ARG A 233 -19.90 -32.94 -1.13
CA ARG A 233 -20.43 -31.79 -1.88
C ARG A 233 -20.63 -32.17 -3.34
N CYS A 234 -21.66 -31.59 -3.94
CA CYS A 234 -21.95 -31.75 -5.37
C CYS A 234 -21.46 -30.57 -6.20
N HIS A 235 -20.98 -29.50 -5.59
CA HIS A 235 -20.75 -28.24 -6.28
C HIS A 235 -19.43 -27.58 -5.88
N THR A 236 -18.98 -26.66 -6.74
CA THR A 236 -17.93 -25.68 -6.46
C THR A 236 -18.47 -24.30 -6.77
N SER A 237 -17.94 -23.30 -6.08
CA SER A 237 -18.24 -21.90 -6.33
C SER A 237 -16.95 -21.16 -6.60
N ALA A 238 -16.93 -20.40 -7.69
CA ALA A 238 -15.88 -19.47 -8.03
C ALA A 238 -16.47 -18.06 -8.10
N ARG A 239 -15.66 -17.06 -7.76
CA ARG A 239 -16.03 -15.66 -7.98
C ARG A 239 -15.17 -15.13 -9.11
N GLU A 240 -15.82 -14.44 -10.04
CA GLU A 240 -15.16 -13.78 -11.15
C GLU A 240 -15.42 -12.28 -11.09
N GLN A 241 -14.46 -11.49 -11.55
CA GLN A 241 -14.69 -10.09 -11.85
C GLN A 241 -14.38 -9.83 -13.31
N LEU A 242 -15.35 -9.27 -14.02
CA LEU A 242 -15.09 -8.63 -15.30
C LEU A 242 -14.68 -7.19 -15.05
N ILE A 243 -13.52 -6.82 -15.58
CA ILE A 243 -12.96 -5.47 -15.47
C ILE A 243 -12.95 -4.85 -16.86
N ASP A 244 -13.58 -3.69 -17.00
CA ASP A 244 -13.56 -2.87 -18.19
C ASP A 244 -12.62 -1.68 -17.98
N LEU A 245 -11.68 -1.50 -18.89
CA LEU A 245 -10.71 -0.42 -18.88
C LEU A 245 -11.17 0.75 -19.75
N ARG A 246 -10.81 1.95 -19.33
CA ARG A 246 -11.03 3.20 -20.07
C ARG A 246 -10.29 3.14 -21.42
N GLY A 247 -11.02 3.39 -22.50
CA GLY A 247 -10.45 3.49 -23.84
C GLY A 247 -9.74 4.83 -24.11
N GLY A 248 -8.83 4.83 -25.08
CA GLY A 248 -8.16 6.05 -25.57
C GLY A 248 -7.10 6.64 -24.63
N VAL A 249 -6.64 5.87 -23.64
CA VAL A 249 -5.57 6.27 -22.72
C VAL A 249 -4.21 5.92 -23.31
N THR A 250 -3.23 6.82 -23.19
CA THR A 250 -1.85 6.60 -23.61
C THR A 250 -0.88 6.79 -22.46
N TRP A 251 0.20 6.01 -22.46
CA TRP A 251 1.39 6.22 -21.65
C TRP A 251 2.09 7.54 -22.04
N HIS A 252 2.96 8.04 -21.15
CA HIS A 252 3.74 9.26 -21.41
C HIS A 252 4.62 9.21 -22.67
N ASP A 253 4.95 8.01 -23.16
CA ASP A 253 5.71 7.78 -24.38
C ASP A 253 4.83 7.59 -25.64
N GLY A 254 3.52 7.75 -25.50
CA GLY A 254 2.54 7.68 -26.58
C GLY A 254 2.04 6.28 -26.91
N GLN A 255 2.52 5.22 -26.25
CA GLN A 255 1.96 3.88 -26.44
C GLN A 255 0.56 3.77 -25.82
N PRO A 256 -0.37 3.00 -26.42
CA PRO A 256 -1.71 2.83 -25.87
C PRO A 256 -1.68 1.98 -24.59
N PHE A 257 -2.43 2.41 -23.57
CA PHE A 257 -2.69 1.61 -22.38
C PHE A 257 -3.74 0.54 -22.69
N SER A 258 -3.53 -0.69 -22.20
CA SER A 258 -4.43 -1.80 -22.46
C SER A 258 -4.50 -2.80 -21.30
N SER A 259 -5.41 -3.76 -21.44
CA SER A 259 -5.53 -4.92 -20.55
C SER A 259 -4.22 -5.69 -20.36
N ARG A 260 -3.38 -5.73 -21.39
CA ARG A 260 -2.07 -6.36 -21.32
C ARG A 260 -1.19 -5.74 -20.23
N ASP A 261 -1.23 -4.42 -20.06
CA ASP A 261 -0.40 -3.73 -19.07
C ASP A 261 -0.84 -4.08 -17.64
N LEU A 262 -2.15 -4.17 -17.39
CA LEU A 262 -2.68 -4.58 -16.08
C LEU A 262 -2.31 -6.04 -15.77
N ALA A 263 -2.49 -6.95 -16.73
CA ALA A 263 -2.12 -8.35 -16.59
C ALA A 263 -0.61 -8.52 -16.37
N PHE A 264 0.21 -7.79 -17.12
CA PHE A 264 1.67 -7.76 -16.96
C PHE A 264 2.06 -7.25 -15.58
N SER A 265 1.49 -6.13 -15.13
CA SER A 265 1.79 -5.53 -13.83
C SER A 265 1.49 -6.49 -12.68
N HIS A 266 0.34 -7.17 -12.74
CA HIS A 266 -0.02 -8.20 -11.79
C HIS A 266 0.98 -9.37 -11.81
N ALA A 267 1.31 -9.88 -13.00
CA ALA A 267 2.26 -10.99 -13.13
C ALA A 267 3.67 -10.61 -12.66
N PHE A 268 4.14 -9.39 -12.95
CA PHE A 268 5.41 -8.86 -12.48
C PHE A 268 5.43 -8.76 -10.95
N ALA A 269 4.36 -8.23 -10.35
CA ALA A 269 4.25 -8.07 -8.89
C ALA A 269 4.14 -9.40 -8.12
N THR A 270 3.52 -10.41 -8.73
CA THR A 270 3.23 -11.71 -8.09
C THR A 270 4.20 -12.84 -8.49
N GLY A 271 5.12 -12.57 -9.40
CA GLY A 271 6.10 -13.54 -9.89
C GLY A 271 7.04 -14.05 -8.80
N PRO A 272 7.61 -15.27 -8.95
CA PRO A 272 8.49 -15.87 -7.95
C PRO A 272 9.78 -15.07 -7.69
N ASP A 273 10.29 -14.39 -8.72
CA ASP A 273 11.48 -13.52 -8.65
C ASP A 273 11.11 -12.03 -8.54
N SER A 274 9.86 -11.73 -8.19
CA SER A 274 9.38 -10.36 -8.02
C SER A 274 10.16 -9.66 -6.91
N PRO A 275 10.74 -8.48 -7.16
CA PRO A 275 11.34 -7.66 -6.10
C PRO A 275 10.29 -6.95 -5.23
N LEU A 276 8.99 -7.15 -5.47
CA LEU A 276 7.91 -6.40 -4.85
C LEU A 276 7.21 -7.21 -3.74
N PRO A 277 6.90 -6.59 -2.58
CA PRO A 277 6.25 -7.28 -1.46
C PRO A 277 4.73 -7.47 -1.63
N LEU A 278 4.23 -7.58 -2.87
CA LEU A 278 2.79 -7.58 -3.18
C LEU A 278 2.19 -8.96 -3.44
N VAL A 279 3.02 -10.02 -3.48
CA VAL A 279 2.57 -11.41 -3.74
C VAL A 279 1.42 -11.82 -2.82
N ARG A 280 1.49 -11.45 -1.54
CA ARG A 280 0.46 -11.78 -0.53
C ARG A 280 -0.86 -11.05 -0.80
N SER A 281 -0.79 -9.77 -1.18
CA SER A 281 -1.98 -8.95 -1.43
C SER A 281 -2.82 -9.47 -2.61
N PHE A 282 -2.21 -10.19 -3.55
CA PHE A 282 -2.87 -10.81 -4.70
C PHE A 282 -2.99 -12.33 -4.61
N ALA A 283 -2.69 -12.95 -3.46
CA ALA A 283 -2.70 -14.42 -3.30
C ALA A 283 -4.07 -15.07 -3.60
N TYR A 284 -5.14 -14.30 -3.52
CA TYR A 284 -6.51 -14.72 -3.80
C TYR A 284 -6.90 -14.64 -5.29
N VAL A 285 -6.11 -13.94 -6.11
CA VAL A 285 -6.28 -13.93 -7.56
C VAL A 285 -5.73 -15.25 -8.09
N ASP A 286 -6.61 -16.06 -8.67
CA ASP A 286 -6.23 -17.34 -9.27
C ASP A 286 -5.65 -17.14 -10.67
N SER A 287 -6.37 -16.38 -11.50
CA SER A 287 -5.94 -16.10 -12.85
C SER A 287 -6.49 -14.76 -13.35
N LEU A 288 -5.76 -14.19 -14.31
CA LEU A 288 -6.10 -12.94 -14.96
C LEU A 288 -6.09 -13.16 -16.48
N GLU A 289 -7.27 -13.25 -17.08
CA GLU A 289 -7.48 -13.57 -18.48
C GLU A 289 -7.78 -12.29 -19.29
N VAL A 290 -6.95 -12.00 -20.29
CA VAL A 290 -7.21 -10.92 -21.24
C VAL A 290 -8.28 -11.37 -22.24
N ILE A 291 -9.46 -10.75 -22.19
CA ILE A 291 -10.57 -11.04 -23.12
C ILE A 291 -10.45 -10.17 -24.38
N SER A 292 -10.11 -8.89 -24.21
CA SER A 292 -9.93 -7.93 -25.29
C SER A 292 -8.95 -6.82 -24.84
N PRO A 293 -8.54 -5.90 -25.73
CA PRO A 293 -7.62 -4.80 -25.37
C PRO A 293 -8.07 -3.94 -24.19
N LEU A 294 -9.38 -3.90 -23.87
CA LEU A 294 -9.93 -3.10 -22.78
C LEU A 294 -10.77 -3.92 -21.80
N ARG A 295 -10.70 -5.26 -21.83
CA ARG A 295 -11.48 -6.11 -20.94
C ARG A 295 -10.67 -7.29 -20.42
N LEU A 296 -10.76 -7.52 -19.11
CA LEU A 296 -10.16 -8.66 -18.42
C LEU A 296 -11.20 -9.42 -17.60
N ARG A 297 -10.95 -10.71 -17.43
CA ARG A 297 -11.63 -11.54 -16.43
C ARG A 297 -10.62 -11.93 -15.37
N VAL A 298 -10.99 -11.71 -14.12
CA VAL A 298 -10.22 -12.14 -12.97
C VAL A 298 -10.97 -13.25 -12.28
N LYS A 299 -10.31 -14.38 -12.06
CA LYS A 299 -10.84 -15.51 -11.28
C LYS A 299 -10.23 -15.49 -9.91
N CYS A 300 -11.04 -15.74 -8.88
CA CYS A 300 -10.61 -15.65 -7.48
C CYS A 300 -10.80 -16.99 -6.76
N ARG A 301 -9.86 -17.30 -5.87
CA ARG A 301 -9.88 -18.53 -5.04
C ARG A 301 -10.85 -18.45 -3.87
N GLU A 302 -11.00 -17.27 -3.29
CA GLU A 302 -11.85 -17.01 -2.12
C GLU A 302 -12.74 -15.79 -2.37
N VAL A 303 -13.68 -15.52 -1.45
CA VAL A 303 -14.71 -14.47 -1.56
C VAL A 303 -14.31 -13.23 -0.75
N PRO A 304 -13.50 -12.30 -1.28
CA PRO A 304 -13.27 -11.05 -0.58
C PRO A 304 -14.40 -10.06 -0.85
N SER A 305 -15.02 -9.57 0.24
CA SER A 305 -16.01 -8.49 0.20
C SER A 305 -15.46 -7.17 -0.37
N ASN A 306 -14.13 -7.04 -0.44
CA ASN A 306 -13.40 -5.86 -0.83
C ASN A 306 -12.45 -6.08 -2.03
N PHE A 307 -12.78 -7.02 -2.93
CA PHE A 307 -11.97 -7.36 -4.12
C PHE A 307 -11.53 -6.17 -4.98
N LEU A 308 -12.19 -5.01 -4.88
CA LEU A 308 -11.81 -3.82 -5.63
C LEU A 308 -10.63 -3.07 -5.02
N GLU A 309 -10.46 -3.13 -3.70
CA GLU A 309 -9.39 -2.40 -2.99
C GLU A 309 -7.99 -2.87 -3.41
N ILE A 310 -7.85 -4.13 -3.83
CA ILE A 310 -6.56 -4.65 -4.31
C ILE A 310 -6.13 -3.99 -5.63
N TRP A 311 -7.08 -3.58 -6.49
CA TRP A 311 -6.75 -2.93 -7.75
C TRP A 311 -6.24 -1.51 -7.52
N GLU A 312 -6.78 -0.79 -6.53
CA GLU A 312 -6.26 0.52 -6.10
C GLU A 312 -4.76 0.43 -5.75
N ARG A 313 -4.34 -0.69 -5.15
CA ARG A 313 -2.96 -0.94 -4.73
C ARG A 313 -2.06 -1.49 -5.83
N LEU A 314 -2.57 -1.90 -6.99
CA LEU A 314 -1.76 -2.45 -8.08
C LEU A 314 -1.08 -1.31 -8.84
N PRO A 315 0.26 -1.17 -8.77
CA PRO A 315 0.94 -0.14 -9.53
C PRO A 315 1.11 -0.61 -10.97
N LEU A 316 0.76 0.26 -11.92
CA LEU A 316 0.79 -0.09 -13.34
C LEU A 316 2.18 0.10 -13.93
N LEU A 317 2.67 -0.94 -14.59
CA LEU A 317 3.89 -0.96 -15.40
C LEU A 317 3.55 -1.07 -16.89
N PRO A 318 4.20 -0.27 -17.74
CA PRO A 318 4.07 -0.38 -19.19
C PRO A 318 4.72 -1.68 -19.69
N ALA A 319 3.94 -2.67 -20.13
CA ALA A 319 4.47 -3.98 -20.51
C ALA A 319 5.57 -3.88 -21.57
N HIS A 320 5.42 -2.96 -22.53
CA HIS A 320 6.37 -2.75 -23.62
C HIS A 320 7.77 -2.31 -23.16
N ARG A 321 7.91 -1.68 -21.98
CA ARG A 321 9.21 -1.26 -21.42
C ARG A 321 9.98 -2.41 -20.76
N PHE A 322 9.29 -3.47 -20.37
CA PHE A 322 9.88 -4.62 -19.66
C PHE A 322 9.96 -5.88 -20.52
N GLU A 323 9.24 -5.92 -21.64
CA GLU A 323 9.34 -7.02 -22.62
C GLU A 323 10.45 -6.77 -23.66
N SER A 324 10.93 -5.54 -23.79
CA SER A 324 12.13 -5.21 -24.56
C SER A 324 13.38 -5.37 -23.68
N ASP A 325 14.47 -5.88 -24.25
CA ASP A 325 15.82 -5.95 -23.63
C ASP A 325 16.05 -6.92 -22.46
N GLY A 326 15.52 -8.15 -22.51
CA GLY A 326 15.90 -9.21 -21.54
C GLY A 326 15.54 -8.88 -20.08
N ALA A 327 14.69 -7.88 -19.87
CA ALA A 327 14.26 -7.40 -18.56
C ALA A 327 13.48 -8.47 -17.76
N THR A 328 12.90 -9.46 -18.43
CA THR A 328 12.34 -10.66 -17.79
C THR A 328 13.39 -11.61 -17.23
N GLU A 329 14.64 -11.55 -17.69
CA GLU A 329 15.75 -12.35 -17.16
C GLU A 329 16.29 -11.78 -15.83
N ASN A 330 16.18 -10.46 -15.63
CA ASN A 330 16.54 -9.79 -14.38
C ASN A 330 15.53 -8.69 -14.00
N PRO A 331 14.40 -9.07 -13.39
CA PRO A 331 13.34 -8.14 -13.00
C PRO A 331 13.80 -6.99 -12.08
N SER A 332 14.76 -7.26 -11.20
CA SER A 332 15.27 -6.27 -10.24
C SER A 332 16.05 -5.14 -10.94
N ARG A 333 16.89 -5.47 -11.91
CA ARG A 333 17.62 -4.47 -12.71
C ARG A 333 16.67 -3.66 -13.57
N ALA A 334 15.75 -4.32 -14.27
CA ALA A 334 14.76 -3.66 -15.11
C ALA A 334 13.91 -2.66 -14.31
N LEU A 335 13.50 -3.04 -13.09
CA LEU A 335 12.82 -2.14 -12.19
C LEU A 335 13.70 -0.95 -11.81
N THR A 336 14.96 -1.16 -11.43
CA THR A 336 15.88 -0.06 -11.06
C THR A 336 16.01 0.97 -12.18
N ASP A 337 16.21 0.51 -13.42
CA ASP A 337 16.35 1.39 -14.59
C ASP A 337 15.02 2.14 -14.86
N PHE A 338 13.87 1.49 -14.69
CA PHE A 338 12.56 2.12 -14.80
C PHE A 338 12.31 3.20 -13.72
N LEU A 339 12.76 2.98 -12.48
CA LEU A 339 12.59 3.94 -11.38
C LEU A 339 13.40 5.22 -11.57
N ASP A 340 14.50 5.16 -12.34
CA ASP A 340 15.29 6.35 -12.66
C ASP A 340 14.63 7.21 -13.74
N GLU A 341 14.07 6.58 -14.77
CA GLU A 341 13.34 7.19 -15.90
C GLU A 341 11.91 6.63 -16.05
N PRO A 342 10.99 6.99 -15.12
CA PRO A 342 9.66 6.41 -15.07
C PRO A 342 8.78 6.88 -16.24
N VAL A 343 8.03 5.92 -16.79
CA VAL A 343 6.94 6.16 -17.77
C VAL A 343 5.63 5.80 -17.10
N GLY A 344 4.74 6.77 -16.98
CA GLY A 344 3.46 6.61 -16.30
C GLY A 344 2.25 6.99 -17.16
N LEU A 345 1.10 7.09 -16.49
CA LEU A 345 -0.20 7.45 -17.06
C LEU A 345 -0.76 8.75 -16.43
N GLY A 346 -0.01 9.32 -15.48
CA GLY A 346 -0.43 10.46 -14.68
C GLY A 346 -0.39 11.79 -15.44
N PRO A 347 -0.79 12.87 -14.76
CA PRO A 347 -0.91 14.21 -15.32
C PRO A 347 0.42 14.85 -15.74
N TYR A 348 1.56 14.42 -15.21
CA TYR A 348 2.87 14.95 -15.59
C TYR A 348 3.83 13.81 -15.90
N ARG A 349 4.78 14.07 -16.80
CA ARG A 349 5.88 13.14 -17.09
C ARG A 349 7.22 13.76 -16.69
N LEU A 350 8.19 12.91 -16.37
CA LEU A 350 9.57 13.35 -16.16
C LEU A 350 10.13 13.93 -17.47
N GLU A 351 10.59 15.18 -17.44
CA GLU A 351 11.30 15.80 -18.55
C GLU A 351 12.81 15.62 -18.37
N ARG A 352 13.32 15.90 -17.16
CA ARG A 352 14.76 15.83 -16.86
C ARG A 352 15.07 15.81 -15.37
N ARG A 353 16.08 15.03 -14.97
CA ARG A 353 16.78 15.16 -13.67
C ARG A 353 17.83 16.27 -13.71
N ARG A 354 17.86 17.12 -12.70
CA ARG A 354 18.75 18.29 -12.65
C ARG A 354 20.07 17.96 -11.95
N SER A 355 21.12 18.72 -12.28
CA SER A 355 22.44 18.57 -11.64
C SER A 355 22.49 19.05 -10.20
N ASP A 356 21.51 19.85 -9.76
CA ASP A 356 21.34 20.29 -8.37
C ASP A 356 20.55 19.28 -7.51
N GLY A 357 20.33 18.06 -8.01
CA GLY A 357 19.54 17.04 -7.33
C GLY A 357 18.02 17.21 -7.47
N GLY A 358 17.55 18.25 -8.15
CA GLY A 358 16.13 18.45 -8.44
C GLY A 358 15.62 17.75 -9.69
N MET A 359 14.40 18.09 -10.11
CA MET A 359 13.74 17.54 -11.31
C MET A 359 12.88 18.58 -12.03
N GLU A 360 12.62 18.32 -13.31
CA GLU A 360 11.65 19.05 -14.13
C GLU A 360 10.60 18.07 -14.65
N LEU A 361 9.33 18.38 -14.37
CA LEU A 361 8.17 17.66 -14.89
C LEU A 361 7.43 18.54 -15.90
N VAL A 362 6.87 17.91 -16.93
CA VAL A 362 6.08 18.57 -17.96
C VAL A 362 4.69 17.94 -18.06
N ALA A 363 3.68 18.76 -18.31
CA ALA A 363 2.30 18.33 -18.45
C ALA A 363 2.14 17.24 -19.52
N HIS A 364 1.35 16.22 -19.21
CA HIS A 364 0.94 15.19 -20.15
C HIS A 364 -0.32 15.66 -20.88
N GLU A 365 -0.15 16.21 -22.10
CA GLU A 365 -1.26 16.80 -22.86
C GLU A 365 -2.39 15.81 -23.20
N ALA A 366 -2.07 14.51 -23.32
CA ALA A 366 -3.03 13.44 -23.58
C ALA A 366 -3.61 12.80 -22.29
N TYR A 367 -3.46 13.47 -21.14
CA TYR A 367 -3.97 12.97 -19.86
C TYR A 367 -5.51 12.83 -19.89
N PRO A 368 -6.07 11.65 -19.56
CA PRO A 368 -7.48 11.35 -19.82
C PRO A 368 -8.49 12.07 -18.92
N PHE A 369 -8.04 12.76 -17.86
CA PHE A 369 -8.91 13.42 -16.89
C PHE A 369 -8.91 14.95 -16.97
N GLY A 370 -8.18 15.53 -17.94
CA GLY A 370 -8.13 16.97 -18.19
C GLY A 370 -6.73 17.44 -18.54
N VAL A 371 -6.58 18.75 -18.69
CA VAL A 371 -5.26 19.36 -18.94
C VAL A 371 -4.71 19.87 -17.60
N PRO A 372 -3.47 19.50 -17.23
CA PRO A 372 -2.80 20.08 -16.07
C PRO A 372 -2.85 21.60 -16.03
N GLY A 373 -3.03 22.17 -14.83
CA GLY A 373 -3.20 23.61 -14.63
C GLY A 373 -1.95 24.42 -14.97
N GLU A 374 -0.79 23.78 -14.88
CA GLU A 374 0.52 24.35 -15.19
C GLU A 374 1.26 23.47 -16.21
N ALA A 375 2.00 24.10 -17.13
CA ALA A 375 2.73 23.35 -18.15
C ALA A 375 3.95 22.63 -17.58
N ARG A 376 4.60 23.20 -16.56
CA ARG A 376 5.89 22.74 -16.02
C ARG A 376 5.93 22.86 -14.50
N LEU A 377 6.50 21.85 -13.85
CA LEU A 377 6.84 21.88 -12.43
C LEU A 377 8.35 21.75 -12.28
N ARG A 378 8.96 22.61 -11.48
CA ARG A 378 10.41 22.62 -11.26
C ARG A 378 10.70 22.45 -9.78
N TYR A 379 11.40 21.38 -9.44
CA TYR A 379 11.92 21.10 -8.11
C TYR A 379 13.38 21.55 -8.06
N ARG A 380 13.72 22.46 -7.15
CA ARG A 380 15.06 23.06 -7.03
C ARG A 380 15.57 22.98 -5.60
N GLN A 381 16.79 22.46 -5.42
CA GLN A 381 17.42 22.45 -4.11
C GLN A 381 17.99 23.83 -3.76
N PHE A 382 17.82 24.25 -2.51
CA PHE A 382 18.44 25.47 -1.98
C PHE A 382 19.39 25.12 -0.84
N PHE A 383 20.66 25.54 -0.97
CA PHE A 383 21.70 25.22 0.01
C PHE A 383 21.77 26.20 1.20
N SER A 384 21.09 27.35 1.13
CA SER A 384 21.05 28.36 2.20
C SER A 384 19.66 28.96 2.36
N LEU A 385 19.30 29.28 3.61
CA LEU A 385 18.04 29.93 3.94
C LEU A 385 17.95 31.31 3.27
N GLU A 386 19.04 32.06 3.23
CA GLU A 386 19.11 33.40 2.64
C GLU A 386 18.76 33.39 1.15
N SER A 387 19.27 32.39 0.40
CA SER A 387 18.96 32.23 -1.02
C SER A 387 17.49 31.86 -1.24
N MET A 388 16.94 31.00 -0.38
CA MET A 388 15.54 30.61 -0.41
C MET A 388 14.62 31.81 -0.11
N LEU A 389 14.92 32.59 0.92
CA LEU A 389 14.17 33.79 1.29
C LEU A 389 14.26 34.88 0.23
N LEU A 390 15.42 35.05 -0.42
CA LEU A 390 15.55 35.95 -1.57
C LEU A 390 14.64 35.50 -2.71
N ALA A 391 14.67 34.22 -3.06
CA ALA A 391 13.84 33.66 -4.13
C ALA A 391 12.34 33.78 -3.83
N LEU A 392 11.95 33.58 -2.57
CA LEU A 392 10.58 33.77 -2.08
C LEU A 392 10.14 35.24 -2.25
N ARG A 393 11.01 36.19 -1.88
CA ARG A 393 10.75 37.64 -2.00
C ARG A 393 10.70 38.13 -3.45
N THR A 394 11.52 37.57 -4.33
CA THR A 394 11.57 37.96 -5.75
C THR A 394 10.47 37.33 -6.60
N GLY A 395 9.66 36.42 -6.03
CA GLY A 395 8.61 35.73 -6.77
C GLY A 395 9.11 34.56 -7.63
N THR A 396 10.36 34.15 -7.45
CA THR A 396 11.01 33.05 -8.21
C THR A 396 10.87 31.69 -7.52
N LEU A 397 10.25 31.67 -6.34
CA LEU A 397 9.93 30.49 -5.54
C LEU A 397 8.46 30.58 -5.09
N ASP A 398 7.70 29.51 -5.35
CA ASP A 398 6.25 29.48 -5.11
C ASP A 398 5.88 28.54 -3.96
N LEU A 399 6.55 27.39 -3.86
CA LEU A 399 6.26 26.32 -2.91
C LEU A 399 7.53 25.90 -2.18
N ILE A 400 7.42 25.51 -0.91
CA ILE A 400 8.56 25.15 -0.07
C ILE A 400 8.21 23.91 0.76
N GLU A 401 9.07 22.90 0.67
CA GLU A 401 9.19 21.85 1.67
C GLU A 401 10.08 22.36 2.82
N PRO A 402 9.52 22.69 3.99
CA PRO A 402 10.26 23.41 5.02
C PRO A 402 11.27 22.51 5.72
N ASP A 403 12.49 23.01 5.92
CA ASP A 403 13.42 22.48 6.92
C ASP A 403 13.21 23.19 8.27
N SER A 404 13.86 22.72 9.34
CA SER A 404 13.74 23.33 10.67
C SER A 404 14.08 24.82 10.68
N ARG A 405 15.10 25.24 9.91
CA ARG A 405 15.51 26.66 9.81
C ARG A 405 14.41 27.51 9.18
N PHE A 406 13.79 27.02 8.11
CA PHE A 406 12.70 27.71 7.44
C PHE A 406 11.45 27.76 8.32
N SER A 407 11.09 26.65 8.97
CA SER A 407 9.97 26.60 9.91
C SER A 407 10.14 27.56 11.08
N GLU A 408 11.34 27.64 11.65
CA GLU A 408 11.67 28.60 12.71
C GLU A 408 11.54 30.05 12.23
N TRP A 409 12.01 30.35 11.01
CA TRP A 409 11.81 31.65 10.38
C TRP A 409 10.33 31.97 10.17
N ALA A 410 9.54 31.03 9.65
CA ALA A 410 8.12 31.21 9.38
C ALA A 410 7.33 31.50 10.66
N ARG A 411 7.61 30.76 11.76
CA ARG A 411 7.01 31.01 13.09
C ARG A 411 7.31 32.43 13.62
N ARG A 412 8.50 32.96 13.34
CA ARG A 412 8.90 34.33 13.74
C ARG A 412 8.33 35.42 12.83
N ASN A 413 7.85 35.07 11.64
CA ASN A 413 7.37 36.01 10.62
C ASN A 413 5.96 35.62 10.13
N PRO A 414 4.96 35.58 11.04
CA PRO A 414 3.61 35.12 10.70
C PRO A 414 3.01 35.94 9.55
N GLY A 415 2.31 35.25 8.64
CA GLY A 415 1.70 35.86 7.45
C GLY A 415 2.65 36.09 6.28
N SER A 416 3.95 35.78 6.42
CA SER A 416 4.90 35.84 5.28
C SER A 416 4.73 34.69 4.29
N VAL A 417 4.12 33.60 4.75
CA VAL A 417 3.78 32.40 3.98
C VAL A 417 2.45 31.83 4.44
N GLU A 418 1.81 31.09 3.55
CA GLU A 418 0.64 30.27 3.85
C GLU A 418 1.10 28.83 4.11
N ILE A 419 0.64 28.22 5.20
CA ILE A 419 1.00 26.85 5.58
C ILE A 419 -0.24 25.98 5.40
N ILE A 420 -0.08 24.92 4.61
CA ILE A 420 -1.12 23.92 4.37
C ILE A 420 -0.69 22.63 5.07
N GLU A 421 -1.53 22.17 5.99
CA GLU A 421 -1.39 20.88 6.65
C GLU A 421 -2.02 19.82 5.75
N GLU A 422 -1.20 18.94 5.17
CA GLU A 422 -1.74 17.77 4.48
C GLU A 422 -2.27 16.75 5.48
N TRP A 423 -3.31 16.03 5.08
CA TRP A 423 -3.85 14.92 5.86
C TRP A 423 -2.74 13.93 6.25
N PRO A 424 -2.78 13.39 7.49
CA PRO A 424 -1.82 12.40 7.91
C PRO A 424 -1.87 11.19 6.96
N ARG A 425 -0.69 10.79 6.46
CA ARG A 425 -0.52 9.65 5.56
C ARG A 425 0.28 8.54 6.20
N PHE A 426 1.17 8.86 7.12
CA PHE A 426 2.07 7.89 7.73
C PHE A 426 1.78 7.80 9.22
N GLN A 427 1.90 6.60 9.77
CA GLN A 427 1.83 6.34 11.20
C GLN A 427 3.21 5.87 11.65
N HIS A 428 3.86 6.66 12.49
CA HIS A 428 5.14 6.31 13.09
C HIS A 428 4.90 5.39 14.28
N VAL A 429 5.51 4.21 14.24
CA VAL A 429 5.35 3.17 15.27
C VAL A 429 6.69 2.64 15.73
N VAL A 430 6.78 2.33 17.03
CA VAL A 430 7.84 1.47 17.55
C VAL A 430 7.31 0.06 17.63
N VAL A 431 7.76 -0.81 16.73
CA VAL A 431 7.38 -2.21 16.72
C VAL A 431 8.27 -2.99 17.67
N TRP A 432 7.65 -3.74 18.57
CA TRP A 432 8.35 -4.60 19.52
C TRP A 432 8.54 -5.99 18.95
N ASN A 433 9.67 -6.62 19.19
CA ASN A 433 9.81 -8.05 18.97
C ASN A 433 9.18 -8.82 20.14
N LEU A 434 7.98 -9.35 19.92
CA LEU A 434 7.20 -10.04 20.95
C LEU A 434 7.76 -11.43 21.31
N ASP A 435 8.76 -11.91 20.58
CA ASP A 435 9.48 -13.15 20.86
C ASP A 435 10.76 -12.93 21.69
N ARG A 436 11.10 -11.67 22.05
CA ARG A 436 12.34 -11.32 22.79
C ARG A 436 12.07 -10.62 24.13
N PRO A 437 12.66 -11.10 25.25
CA PRO A 437 12.69 -10.36 26.49
C PRO A 437 13.42 -9.01 26.34
N PRO A 438 12.98 -7.95 27.03
CA PRO A 438 11.87 -7.88 27.98
C PRO A 438 10.50 -7.57 27.32
N LEU A 439 10.46 -7.39 26.00
CA LEU A 439 9.31 -6.89 25.26
C LEU A 439 8.26 -7.96 24.92
N ASP A 440 8.58 -9.24 25.14
CA ASP A 440 7.63 -10.36 25.16
C ASP A 440 6.53 -10.16 26.21
N ARG A 441 6.82 -9.44 27.31
CA ARG A 441 5.88 -9.18 28.41
C ARG A 441 4.97 -7.99 28.13
N SER A 442 3.66 -8.24 28.02
CA SER A 442 2.64 -7.19 27.84
C SER A 442 2.69 -6.07 28.90
N PRO A 443 2.87 -6.35 30.21
CA PRO A 443 3.01 -5.29 31.21
C PRO A 443 4.17 -4.31 30.98
N VAL A 444 5.31 -4.78 30.46
CA VAL A 444 6.46 -3.91 30.14
C VAL A 444 6.08 -2.95 29.01
N ARG A 445 5.43 -3.47 27.96
CA ARG A 445 4.96 -2.66 26.82
C ARG A 445 3.91 -1.63 27.24
N GLN A 446 2.98 -2.03 28.11
CA GLN A 446 1.99 -1.11 28.68
C GLN A 446 2.63 -0.03 29.55
N ALA A 447 3.70 -0.33 30.28
CA ALA A 447 4.46 0.67 31.04
C ALA A 447 5.16 1.66 30.09
N LEU A 448 5.82 1.17 29.03
CA LEU A 448 6.44 2.01 28.00
C LEU A 448 5.42 2.96 27.35
N ALA A 449 4.22 2.47 27.02
CA ALA A 449 3.15 3.27 26.45
C ALA A 449 2.58 4.32 27.43
N ARG A 450 2.53 4.02 28.73
CA ARG A 450 2.11 4.97 29.78
C ARG A 450 3.18 6.03 30.08
N ALA A 451 4.46 5.71 29.89
CA ALA A 451 5.55 6.66 30.08
C ALA A 451 5.74 7.63 28.89
N TYR A 452 5.01 7.40 27.80
CA TYR A 452 5.05 8.23 26.60
C TYR A 452 4.13 9.47 26.71
N ASP A 453 4.70 10.68 26.66
CA ASP A 453 4.00 11.95 26.50
C ASP A 453 3.95 12.33 24.99
N PRO A 454 2.82 12.10 24.30
CA PRO A 454 2.68 12.49 22.90
C PRO A 454 2.76 14.01 22.71
N GLY A 455 2.30 14.80 23.68
CA GLY A 455 2.36 16.25 23.57
C GLY A 455 3.79 16.78 23.57
N ALA A 456 4.69 16.16 24.34
CA ALA A 456 6.10 16.53 24.35
C ALA A 456 6.79 16.21 23.02
N ILE A 457 6.53 15.02 22.46
CA ILE A 457 7.09 14.63 21.15
C ILE A 457 6.58 15.54 20.03
N LEU A 458 5.28 15.80 19.96
CA LEU A 458 4.69 16.63 18.91
C LEU A 458 5.18 18.08 18.95
N ARG A 459 5.45 18.65 20.13
CA ARG A 459 6.01 20.01 20.27
C ARG A 459 7.47 20.12 19.84
N ALA A 460 8.20 19.02 19.81
CA ALA A 460 9.59 18.98 19.39
C ALA A 460 9.75 18.89 17.86
N GLU A 461 8.68 18.56 17.13
CA GLU A 461 8.67 18.53 15.67
C GLU A 461 8.47 19.94 15.09
N GLU A 462 9.31 20.30 14.12
CA GLU A 462 9.30 21.63 13.53
C GLU A 462 9.11 21.62 12.01
N SER A 463 9.40 20.51 11.34
CA SER A 463 9.45 20.39 9.87
C SER A 463 8.27 19.62 9.28
N GLU A 464 7.57 18.83 10.09
CA GLU A 464 6.45 17.99 9.65
C GLU A 464 5.15 18.33 10.39
N TYR A 465 4.04 17.96 9.76
CA TYR A 465 2.74 18.00 10.42
C TYR A 465 2.56 16.68 11.14
N GLN A 466 2.51 16.70 12.48
CA GLN A 466 2.27 15.50 13.26
C GLN A 466 1.07 15.69 14.18
N VAL A 467 0.27 14.64 14.32
CA VAL A 467 -0.91 14.62 15.17
C VAL A 467 -0.91 13.35 16.03
N PRO A 468 -1.61 13.36 17.18
CA PRO A 468 -1.78 12.15 17.97
C PRO A 468 -2.50 11.06 17.17
N VAL A 469 -2.06 9.82 17.34
CA VAL A 469 -2.71 8.66 16.72
C VAL A 469 -4.14 8.52 17.24
N LYS A 470 -5.09 8.36 16.32
CA LYS A 470 -6.52 8.18 16.65
C LYS A 470 -7.12 6.90 16.11
N SER A 471 -6.46 6.20 15.20
CA SER A 471 -7.00 5.00 14.55
C SER A 471 -5.89 4.13 13.98
N LEU A 472 -6.22 2.86 13.73
CA LEU A 472 -5.42 1.96 12.88
C LEU A 472 -5.54 2.28 11.38
N PHE A 473 -6.51 3.12 11.01
CA PHE A 473 -6.85 3.41 9.63
C PHE A 473 -6.71 4.91 9.33
N ALA A 474 -6.68 5.24 8.03
CA ALA A 474 -6.73 6.63 7.60
C ALA A 474 -8.00 7.33 8.14
N PRO A 475 -7.92 8.63 8.51
CA PRO A 475 -9.08 9.36 9.00
C PRO A 475 -10.24 9.36 7.99
N GLY A 476 -11.48 9.60 8.43
CA GLY A 476 -12.64 9.79 7.53
C GLY A 476 -13.20 8.53 6.85
N LEU A 477 -12.65 7.33 7.08
CA LEU A 477 -13.23 6.09 6.59
C LEU A 477 -14.56 5.77 7.29
N SER A 478 -15.59 5.47 6.50
CA SER A 478 -16.95 5.20 7.01
C SER A 478 -17.05 3.99 7.95
N MET A 479 -16.11 3.04 7.85
CA MET A 479 -16.02 1.89 8.75
C MET A 479 -15.44 2.25 10.13
N VAL A 480 -14.90 3.45 10.33
CA VAL A 480 -14.29 3.86 11.61
C VAL A 480 -15.20 4.89 12.29
N ALA A 481 -16.03 4.42 13.23
CA ALA A 481 -16.93 5.31 13.99
C ALA A 481 -16.29 5.86 15.28
N GLU A 482 -15.44 5.08 15.93
CA GLU A 482 -14.86 5.43 17.23
C GLU A 482 -13.33 5.53 17.15
N PRO A 483 -12.70 6.50 17.84
CA PRO A 483 -11.26 6.57 17.94
C PRO A 483 -10.70 5.41 18.75
N MET A 484 -9.50 4.97 18.38
CA MET A 484 -8.72 4.00 19.13
C MET A 484 -8.34 4.56 20.51
N LEU A 485 -8.60 3.78 21.57
CA LEU A 485 -8.33 4.18 22.95
C LEU A 485 -6.91 3.75 23.35
N LEU A 486 -5.93 4.62 23.09
CA LEU A 486 -4.55 4.40 23.50
C LEU A 486 -4.32 4.72 24.99
N PRO A 487 -3.31 4.10 25.64
CA PRO A 487 -2.92 4.43 27.01
C PRO A 487 -2.64 5.92 27.18
N LEU A 488 -3.15 6.50 28.27
CA LEU A 488 -2.86 7.87 28.64
C LEU A 488 -1.47 7.98 29.29
N TYR A 489 -0.82 9.13 29.10
CA TYR A 489 0.43 9.47 29.77
C TYR A 489 0.25 9.46 31.30
N ASP A 490 0.92 8.50 31.95
CA ASP A 490 0.90 8.23 33.39
C ASP A 490 2.22 7.55 33.80
N PRO A 491 3.32 8.31 33.94
CA PRO A 491 4.64 7.76 34.25
C PRO A 491 4.67 7.07 35.63
N ARG A 492 3.90 7.58 36.61
CA ARG A 492 3.76 6.93 37.92
C ARG A 492 3.03 5.60 37.81
N GLY A 493 1.99 5.51 36.98
CA GLY A 493 1.32 4.24 36.68
C GLY A 493 2.26 3.25 36.00
N ALA A 494 3.13 3.72 35.11
CA ALA A 494 4.16 2.90 34.46
C ALA A 494 5.15 2.32 35.49
N GLU A 495 5.69 3.15 36.39
CA GLU A 495 6.58 2.74 37.47
C GLU A 495 5.95 1.67 38.37
N ASN A 496 4.71 1.92 38.83
CA ASN A 496 3.97 0.98 39.68
C ASN A 496 3.70 -0.36 38.97
N LEU A 497 3.46 -0.33 37.66
CA LEU A 497 3.25 -1.54 36.86
C LEU A 497 4.55 -2.35 36.78
N LEU A 498 5.67 -1.70 36.51
CA LEU A 498 6.99 -2.35 36.46
C LEU A 498 7.38 -2.99 37.80
N GLU A 499 7.12 -2.32 38.91
CA GLU A 499 7.41 -2.86 40.25
C GLU A 499 6.60 -4.12 40.57
N ARG A 500 5.32 -4.15 40.17
CA ARG A 500 4.46 -5.34 40.33
C ARG A 500 4.97 -6.54 39.54
N GLU A 501 5.62 -6.27 38.40
CA GLU A 501 6.24 -7.29 37.55
C GLU A 501 7.66 -7.68 38.01
N GLY A 502 8.11 -7.12 39.13
CA GLY A 502 9.39 -7.44 39.75
C GLY A 502 10.58 -6.62 39.22
N PHE A 503 10.33 -5.53 38.48
CA PHE A 503 11.36 -4.60 38.03
C PHE A 503 11.54 -3.46 39.05
N VAL A 504 12.55 -3.58 39.89
CA VAL A 504 12.82 -2.64 40.99
C VAL A 504 13.91 -1.66 40.58
N LEU A 505 13.74 -0.39 40.92
CA LEU A 505 14.75 0.65 40.66
C LEU A 505 16.02 0.38 41.49
N ASP A 506 17.17 0.26 40.83
CA ASP A 506 18.48 0.26 41.47
C ASP A 506 18.96 1.72 41.58
N GLU A 507 18.89 2.28 42.79
CA GLU A 507 19.30 3.66 43.08
C GLU A 507 20.75 3.99 42.69
N LYS A 508 21.61 2.97 42.50
CA LYS A 508 23.01 3.20 42.11
C LYS A 508 23.18 3.41 40.62
N SER A 509 22.40 2.70 39.81
CA SER A 509 22.46 2.83 38.35
C SER A 509 21.34 3.68 37.77
N ASP A 510 20.35 4.07 38.58
CA ASP A 510 19.14 4.76 38.13
C ASP A 510 18.37 3.95 37.06
N HIS A 511 18.51 2.63 37.14
CA HIS A 511 17.93 1.68 36.19
C HIS A 511 17.16 0.61 36.94
N ARG A 512 16.02 0.21 36.39
CA ARG A 512 15.23 -0.89 36.92
C ARG A 512 15.90 -2.21 36.59
N ARG A 513 15.87 -3.15 37.54
CA ARG A 513 16.41 -4.50 37.38
C ARG A 513 15.36 -5.53 37.71
N ASP A 514 15.42 -6.67 37.03
CA ASP A 514 14.58 -7.82 37.35
C ASP A 514 15.04 -8.54 38.63
N GLY A 515 14.31 -9.59 39.03
CA GLY A 515 14.66 -10.40 40.20
C GLY A 515 16.00 -11.15 40.10
N GLN A 516 16.65 -11.18 38.94
CA GLN A 516 17.98 -11.75 38.71
C GLN A 516 19.08 -10.68 38.67
N GLY A 517 18.70 -9.40 38.82
CA GLY A 517 19.61 -8.26 38.78
C GLY A 517 19.98 -7.82 37.36
N GLN A 518 19.30 -8.31 36.32
CA GLN A 518 19.52 -7.83 34.94
C GLN A 518 18.81 -6.49 34.74
N PRO A 519 19.47 -5.49 34.13
CA PRO A 519 18.83 -4.21 33.84
C PRO A 519 17.68 -4.40 32.85
N LEU A 520 16.60 -3.65 33.05
CA LEU A 520 15.52 -3.52 32.09
C LEU A 520 16.00 -2.62 30.96
N ALA A 521 16.54 -3.26 29.92
CA ALA A 521 17.18 -2.60 28.80
C ALA A 521 16.80 -3.24 27.46
N PHE A 522 16.81 -2.45 26.38
CA PHE A 522 16.65 -2.94 25.02
C PHE A 522 17.24 -1.98 23.98
N THR A 523 17.44 -2.46 22.76
CA THR A 523 17.90 -1.64 21.63
C THR A 523 16.73 -1.18 20.78
N LEU A 524 16.66 0.12 20.48
CA LEU A 524 15.73 0.72 19.53
C LEU A 524 16.48 0.99 18.21
N LEU A 525 16.18 0.18 17.20
CA LEU A 525 16.75 0.29 15.86
C LEU A 525 16.03 1.36 15.03
N VAL A 526 16.82 2.20 14.35
CA VAL A 526 16.35 3.34 13.55
C VAL A 526 17.16 3.48 12.26
N SER A 527 16.56 3.98 11.19
CA SER A 527 17.30 4.32 9.96
C SER A 527 18.19 5.55 10.17
N ASP A 528 19.47 5.47 9.79
CA ASP A 528 20.40 6.62 9.84
C ASP A 528 20.02 7.76 8.87
N SER A 529 19.28 7.43 7.82
CA SER A 529 18.82 8.35 6.79
C SER A 529 17.54 9.11 7.16
N ASN A 530 16.83 8.70 8.21
CA ASN A 530 15.55 9.30 8.61
C ASN A 530 15.72 10.16 9.88
N ALA A 531 15.90 11.47 9.66
CA ALA A 531 16.09 12.42 10.75
C ALA A 531 14.89 12.52 11.70
N THR A 532 13.67 12.34 11.20
CA THR A 532 12.44 12.34 12.00
C THR A 532 12.43 11.13 12.95
N HIS A 533 12.73 9.94 12.45
CA HIS A 533 12.82 8.73 13.28
C HIS A 533 13.89 8.84 14.36
N LEU A 534 15.06 9.39 14.03
CA LEU A 534 16.12 9.59 15.02
C LEU A 534 15.69 10.54 16.14
N ARG A 535 14.99 11.64 15.82
CA ARG A 535 14.43 12.55 16.82
C ARG A 535 13.39 11.86 17.70
N LEU A 536 12.44 11.14 17.10
CA LEU A 536 11.41 10.39 17.83
C LEU A 536 12.06 9.37 18.78
N ALA A 537 13.04 8.60 18.31
CA ALA A 537 13.72 7.59 19.09
C ALA A 537 14.49 8.18 20.28
N LEU A 538 15.20 9.30 20.10
CA LEU A 538 15.90 9.98 21.18
C LEU A 538 14.94 10.56 22.22
N GLY A 539 13.83 11.18 21.78
CA GLY A 539 12.81 11.70 22.69
C GLY A 539 12.11 10.60 23.49
N LEU A 540 11.83 9.45 22.86
CA LEU A 540 11.28 8.29 23.56
C LEU A 540 12.27 7.68 24.54
N ALA A 541 13.55 7.54 24.16
CA ALA A 541 14.59 7.05 25.04
C ALA A 541 14.77 7.94 26.28
N GLU A 542 14.69 9.27 26.13
CA GLU A 542 14.72 10.22 27.25
C GLU A 542 13.52 10.02 28.20
N GLN A 543 12.31 9.86 27.66
CA GLN A 543 11.11 9.64 28.48
C GLN A 543 11.15 8.30 29.23
N TRP A 544 11.64 7.24 28.60
CA TRP A 544 11.77 5.92 29.23
C TRP A 544 12.92 5.85 30.24
N ALA A 545 14.00 6.60 30.03
CA ALA A 545 15.03 6.77 31.04
C ALA A 545 14.46 7.38 32.33
N GLY A 546 13.48 8.27 32.22
CA GLY A 546 12.78 8.88 33.37
C GLY A 546 12.04 7.88 34.28
N ILE A 547 11.73 6.67 33.80
CA ILE A 547 11.16 5.58 34.60
C ILE A 547 12.17 4.46 34.87
N GLY A 548 13.46 4.70 34.61
CA GLY A 548 14.57 3.79 34.86
C GLY A 548 14.75 2.68 33.82
N ILE A 549 14.33 2.87 32.57
CA ILE A 549 14.57 1.91 31.48
C ILE A 549 15.74 2.39 30.62
N GLU A 550 16.72 1.52 30.40
CA GLU A 550 17.87 1.84 29.54
C GLU A 550 17.54 1.51 28.07
N VAL A 551 17.51 2.53 27.21
CA VAL A 551 17.23 2.34 25.78
C VAL A 551 18.42 2.78 24.96
N LYS A 552 19.04 1.84 24.25
CA LYS A 552 20.13 2.12 23.31
C LYS A 552 19.55 2.39 21.92
N VAL A 553 19.69 3.61 21.42
CA VAL A 553 19.34 3.93 20.03
C VAL A 553 20.48 3.46 19.12
N GLU A 554 20.18 2.55 18.20
CA GLU A 554 21.11 2.06 17.18
C GLU A 554 20.64 2.51 15.80
N THR A 555 21.56 3.04 15.00
CA THR A 555 21.27 3.52 13.65
C THR A 555 21.97 2.66 12.60
N LEU A 556 21.23 2.21 11.59
CA LEU A 556 21.77 1.49 10.43
C LEU A 556 21.20 2.08 9.14
N PRO A 557 21.85 1.87 7.98
CA PRO A 557 21.26 2.20 6.68
C PRO A 557 19.94 1.45 6.47
N TRP A 558 18.94 2.11 5.87
CA TRP A 558 17.60 1.53 5.64
C TRP A 558 17.65 0.19 4.89
N GLU A 559 18.53 0.06 3.89
CA GLU A 559 18.68 -1.17 3.11
C GLU A 559 19.14 -2.36 3.97
N GLU A 560 20.01 -2.11 4.94
CA GLU A 560 20.46 -3.13 5.90
C GLU A 560 19.33 -3.51 6.87
N ILE A 561 18.53 -2.53 7.31
CA ILE A 561 17.36 -2.80 8.14
C ILE A 561 16.36 -3.67 7.36
N LEU A 562 16.00 -3.25 6.14
CA LEU A 562 15.00 -3.89 5.31
C LEU A 562 15.37 -5.33 4.89
N ALA A 563 16.61 -5.55 4.45
CA ALA A 563 17.04 -6.87 3.97
C ALA A 563 17.65 -7.75 5.07
N GLY A 564 18.34 -7.16 6.04
CA GLY A 564 19.12 -7.87 7.04
C GLY A 564 18.42 -8.06 8.38
N ARG A 565 17.59 -7.10 8.82
CA ARG A 565 16.99 -7.10 10.17
C ARG A 565 15.50 -7.46 10.17
N LEU A 566 14.70 -6.83 9.31
CA LEU A 566 13.24 -7.03 9.26
C LEU A 566 12.81 -8.48 8.97
N PRO A 567 13.34 -9.18 7.96
CA PRO A 567 12.84 -10.50 7.59
C PRO A 567 13.01 -11.55 8.69
N GLY A 568 14.12 -11.48 9.43
CA GLY A 568 14.40 -12.36 10.57
C GLY A 568 13.88 -11.84 11.92
N ARG A 569 13.29 -10.63 11.95
CA ARG A 569 13.01 -9.87 13.18
C ARG A 569 14.21 -9.81 14.12
N ASP A 570 15.38 -9.51 13.58
CA ASP A 570 16.62 -9.44 14.35
C ASP A 570 16.82 -8.06 14.98
N TYR A 571 15.94 -7.72 15.92
CA TYR A 571 15.93 -6.49 16.72
C TYR A 571 15.12 -6.71 17.98
N ASP A 572 15.31 -5.87 19.00
CA ASP A 572 14.43 -5.83 20.18
C ASP A 572 13.22 -4.94 19.87
N ALA A 573 13.47 -3.73 19.39
CA ALA A 573 12.47 -2.82 18.87
C ALA A 573 12.98 -2.11 17.61
N VAL A 574 12.08 -1.75 16.70
CA VAL A 574 12.40 -1.00 15.48
C VAL A 574 11.39 0.13 15.29
N LEU A 575 11.87 1.33 14.97
CA LEU A 575 11.01 2.46 14.60
C LEU A 575 10.80 2.46 13.08
N VAL A 576 9.55 2.36 12.65
CA VAL A 576 9.16 2.35 11.23
C VAL A 576 7.95 3.24 11.00
N SER A 577 7.65 3.52 9.74
CA SER A 577 6.45 4.25 9.33
C SER A 577 5.59 3.35 8.46
N TRP A 578 4.30 3.30 8.77
CA TRP A 578 3.31 2.62 7.94
C TRP A 578 2.47 3.65 7.23
N GLU A 579 2.22 3.46 5.93
CA GLU A 579 1.16 4.23 5.28
C GLU A 579 -0.17 3.88 5.95
N LEU A 580 -0.94 4.89 6.33
CA LEU A 580 -2.24 4.75 6.97
C LEU A 580 -3.18 3.98 6.03
N PRO A 581 -3.69 2.81 6.47
CA PRO A 581 -4.54 1.98 5.64
C PRO A 581 -5.83 2.71 5.23
N LYS A 582 -6.04 2.82 3.92
CA LYS A 582 -7.30 3.32 3.31
C LYS A 582 -8.32 2.19 3.07
N GLY A 583 -7.84 0.94 3.11
CA GLY A 583 -8.65 -0.28 2.97
C GLY A 583 -8.76 -1.04 4.29
N ARG A 584 -9.64 -2.05 4.32
CA ARG A 584 -9.97 -2.79 5.54
C ARG A 584 -9.01 -3.93 5.89
N ASP A 585 -8.16 -4.35 4.94
CA ASP A 585 -7.25 -5.47 5.15
C ASP A 585 -5.96 -5.05 5.86
N LEU A 586 -5.86 -5.48 7.12
CA LEU A 586 -4.69 -5.30 7.97
C LEU A 586 -3.99 -6.62 8.30
N ARG A 587 -4.31 -7.74 7.61
CA ARG A 587 -3.76 -9.06 7.94
C ARG A 587 -2.25 -9.12 7.78
N ASP A 588 -1.70 -8.42 6.80
CA ASP A 588 -0.25 -8.35 6.61
C ASP A 588 0.47 -7.73 7.81
N TRP A 589 -0.17 -6.82 8.55
CA TRP A 589 0.42 -6.18 9.74
C TRP A 589 0.20 -7.00 11.03
N TRP A 590 -0.98 -7.61 11.19
CA TRP A 590 -1.41 -8.09 12.51
C TRP A 590 -1.75 -9.58 12.59
N HIS A 591 -1.97 -10.26 11.47
CA HIS A 591 -2.38 -11.67 11.49
C HIS A 591 -1.22 -12.58 11.88
N SER A 592 -1.49 -13.64 12.64
CA SER A 592 -0.49 -14.64 13.06
C SER A 592 0.19 -15.30 11.86
N GLY A 593 -0.56 -15.54 10.78
CA GLY A 593 -0.06 -16.06 9.49
C GLY A 593 0.80 -15.06 8.69
N ALA A 594 1.03 -13.86 9.21
CA ALA A 594 2.03 -12.92 8.71
C ALA A 594 3.29 -12.88 9.58
N SER A 595 3.38 -13.71 10.63
CA SER A 595 4.52 -13.73 11.56
C SER A 595 5.69 -14.63 11.12
N GLN A 596 5.63 -15.31 9.98
CA GLN A 596 6.81 -16.01 9.43
C GLN A 596 7.92 -15.05 9.02
N ALA A 597 9.12 -15.59 8.80
CA ALA A 597 10.24 -14.82 8.26
C ALA A 597 9.87 -14.13 6.94
N GLY A 598 10.16 -12.84 6.82
CA GLY A 598 9.78 -11.99 5.69
C GLY A 598 8.31 -11.58 5.63
N GLY A 599 7.49 -11.92 6.62
CA GLY A 599 6.10 -11.46 6.72
C GLY A 599 5.97 -10.05 7.29
N GLY A 600 4.84 -9.38 7.02
CA GLY A 600 4.59 -8.00 7.43
C GLY A 600 4.26 -7.80 8.92
N ASN A 601 4.00 -8.88 9.66
CA ASN A 601 3.79 -8.81 11.12
C ASN A 601 5.16 -8.74 11.80
N LEU A 602 5.71 -7.54 11.74
CA LEU A 602 7.04 -7.18 12.23
C LEU A 602 7.17 -7.40 13.75
N GLY A 603 6.06 -7.40 14.49
CA GLY A 603 6.09 -7.66 15.93
C GLY A 603 6.08 -9.15 16.30
N GLY A 604 5.60 -10.00 15.39
CA GLY A 604 5.36 -11.41 15.68
C GLY A 604 4.13 -11.64 16.57
N LEU A 605 3.13 -10.77 16.48
CA LEU A 605 1.87 -10.93 17.21
C LEU A 605 1.21 -12.24 16.82
N ARG A 606 0.79 -13.02 17.82
CA ARG A 606 0.02 -14.25 17.64
C ARG A 606 -1.15 -14.26 18.61
N ASP A 607 -2.32 -13.91 18.11
CA ASP A 607 -3.53 -13.78 18.92
C ASP A 607 -4.76 -14.23 18.13
N ALA A 608 -5.48 -15.23 18.66
CA ALA A 608 -6.60 -15.85 17.97
C ALA A 608 -7.83 -14.94 17.85
N GLU A 609 -8.02 -13.99 18.77
CA GLU A 609 -9.10 -13.01 18.69
C GLU A 609 -8.81 -12.00 17.58
N VAL A 610 -7.56 -11.50 17.50
CA VAL A 610 -7.11 -10.62 16.42
C VAL A 610 -7.22 -11.29 15.06
N ASP A 611 -6.78 -12.54 14.93
CA ASP A 611 -6.89 -13.30 13.68
C ASP A 611 -8.35 -13.40 13.21
N HIS A 612 -9.25 -13.82 14.10
CA HIS A 612 -10.67 -13.96 13.77
C HIS A 612 -11.34 -12.63 13.43
N LEU A 613 -10.98 -11.53 14.12
CA LEU A 613 -11.47 -10.19 13.81
C LEU A 613 -11.03 -9.73 12.42
N LEU A 614 -9.76 -9.96 12.05
CA LEU A 614 -9.23 -9.61 10.74
C LEU A 614 -9.89 -10.41 9.61
N GLU A 615 -10.10 -11.72 9.81
CA GLU A 615 -10.84 -12.58 8.88
C GLU A 615 -12.30 -12.12 8.74
N SER A 616 -12.96 -11.81 9.85
CA SER A 616 -14.36 -11.32 9.83
C SER A 616 -14.50 -9.97 9.13
N ILE A 617 -13.59 -9.01 9.39
CA ILE A 617 -13.58 -7.70 8.71
C ILE A 617 -13.40 -7.86 7.21
N TRP A 618 -12.59 -8.82 6.79
CA TRP A 618 -12.33 -9.10 5.38
C TRP A 618 -13.55 -9.69 4.66
N GLU A 619 -14.35 -10.52 5.33
CA GLU A 619 -15.53 -11.17 4.74
C GLU A 619 -16.81 -10.32 4.86
N GLU A 620 -16.87 -9.38 5.80
CA GLU A 620 -18.10 -8.66 6.12
C GLU A 620 -18.57 -7.70 5.01
N THR A 621 -19.86 -7.81 4.67
CA THR A 621 -20.52 -7.01 3.63
C THR A 621 -21.54 -6.01 4.19
N ASP A 622 -21.98 -6.19 5.44
CA ASP A 622 -22.85 -5.25 6.15
C ASP A 622 -22.01 -4.09 6.76
N PRO A 623 -22.23 -2.83 6.33
CA PRO A 623 -21.47 -1.69 6.82
C PRO A 623 -21.57 -1.46 8.34
N VAL A 624 -22.71 -1.80 8.95
CA VAL A 624 -22.92 -1.61 10.39
C VAL A 624 -22.06 -2.59 11.16
N LYS A 625 -22.11 -3.88 10.79
CA LYS A 625 -21.27 -4.91 11.41
C LYS A 625 -19.78 -4.66 11.17
N LEU A 626 -19.41 -4.21 9.98
CA LEU A 626 -18.02 -3.85 9.66
C LEU A 626 -17.49 -2.77 10.63
N THR A 627 -18.33 -1.79 10.97
CA THR A 627 -17.99 -0.74 11.93
C THR A 627 -17.80 -1.29 13.36
N GLU A 628 -18.64 -2.22 13.79
CA GLU A 628 -18.52 -2.88 15.09
C GLU A 628 -17.26 -3.77 15.19
N LEU A 629 -16.95 -4.49 14.11
CA LEU A 629 -15.78 -5.38 14.02
C LEU A 629 -14.48 -4.58 14.04
N THR A 630 -14.38 -3.49 13.26
CA THR A 630 -13.20 -2.62 13.25
C THR A 630 -12.99 -1.92 14.59
N ALA A 631 -14.05 -1.46 15.27
CA ALA A 631 -13.95 -0.92 16.63
C ALA A 631 -13.43 -1.97 17.63
N SER A 632 -13.85 -3.23 17.48
CA SER A 632 -13.36 -4.35 18.29
C SER A 632 -11.88 -4.64 18.03
N LEU A 633 -11.44 -4.62 16.77
CA LEU A 633 -10.03 -4.76 16.40
C LEU A 633 -9.17 -3.65 17.01
N GLN A 634 -9.58 -2.38 16.92
CA GLN A 634 -8.85 -1.27 17.52
C GLN A 634 -8.69 -1.45 19.03
N ARG A 635 -9.73 -1.92 19.73
CA ARG A 635 -9.68 -2.20 21.18
C ARG A 635 -8.72 -3.35 21.50
N ALA A 636 -8.75 -4.44 20.74
CA ALA A 636 -7.87 -5.58 20.94
C ALA A 636 -6.39 -5.18 20.76
N ILE A 637 -6.05 -4.50 19.67
CA ILE A 637 -4.69 -4.02 19.39
C ILE A 637 -4.23 -3.01 20.46
N ALA A 638 -5.09 -2.07 20.86
CA ALA A 638 -4.76 -1.11 21.92
C ALA A 638 -4.49 -1.78 23.27
N ALA A 639 -5.21 -2.86 23.60
CA ALA A 639 -5.00 -3.58 24.86
C ALA A 639 -3.71 -4.43 24.86
N LEU A 640 -3.41 -5.07 23.73
CA LEU A 640 -2.24 -5.95 23.56
C LEU A 640 -0.93 -5.16 23.45
N GLN A 641 -0.98 -3.91 22.98
CA GLN A 641 0.17 -3.05 22.71
C GLN A 641 1.28 -3.78 21.91
N PRO A 642 0.98 -4.32 20.71
CA PRO A 642 1.98 -5.02 19.89
C PRO A 642 3.02 -4.06 19.26
N CYS A 643 2.75 -2.75 19.30
CA CYS A 643 3.68 -1.66 19.02
C CYS A 643 3.32 -0.46 19.90
N LEU A 644 4.22 0.53 20.02
CA LEU A 644 3.86 1.87 20.44
C LEU A 644 3.39 2.66 19.22
N PHE A 645 2.17 3.19 19.28
CA PHE A 645 1.67 4.18 18.33
C PHE A 645 2.19 5.57 18.74
N VAL A 646 3.14 6.12 17.97
CA VAL A 646 3.82 7.38 18.34
C VAL A 646 2.98 8.56 17.86
N CYS A 647 2.93 8.81 16.56
CA CYS A 647 2.16 9.88 15.96
C CYS A 647 1.77 9.52 14.52
N ASP A 648 0.71 10.14 14.02
CA ASP A 648 0.41 10.17 12.60
C ASP A 648 1.04 11.44 12.00
N SER A 649 1.67 11.34 10.84
CA SER A 649 2.33 12.44 10.16
C SER A 649 1.81 12.68 8.75
N GLY A 650 1.78 13.96 8.39
CA GLY A 650 1.52 14.48 7.06
C GLY A 650 2.57 15.53 6.69
N ARG A 651 2.47 16.05 5.47
CA ARG A 651 3.41 17.08 5.01
C ARG A 651 2.91 18.47 5.41
N LEU A 652 3.86 19.35 5.70
CA LEU A 652 3.62 20.79 5.70
C LEU A 652 4.00 21.34 4.34
N LEU A 653 3.00 21.77 3.57
CA LEU A 653 3.26 22.48 2.34
C LEU A 653 3.24 23.99 2.61
N THR A 654 4.40 24.64 2.46
CA THR A 654 4.46 26.09 2.56
C THR A 654 4.30 26.72 1.18
N VAL A 655 3.44 27.73 1.10
CA VAL A 655 3.09 28.43 -0.13
C VAL A 655 3.42 29.91 0.01
N ARG A 656 4.03 30.49 -1.02
CA ARG A 656 4.14 31.96 -1.13
C ARG A 656 2.73 32.54 -1.28
N PRO A 657 2.32 33.54 -0.47
CA PRO A 657 0.96 34.04 -0.51
C PRO A 657 0.56 34.51 -1.91
N GLY A 658 -0.59 34.03 -2.39
CA GLY A 658 -1.11 34.33 -3.73
C GLY A 658 -0.24 33.86 -4.90
N ALA A 659 0.66 32.89 -4.69
CA ALA A 659 1.49 32.33 -5.76
C ALA A 659 0.82 31.25 -6.59
N ILE A 660 -0.22 30.63 -6.05
CA ILE A 660 -0.97 29.58 -6.73
C ILE A 660 -2.47 29.75 -6.53
N GLU A 661 -3.24 29.23 -7.48
CA GLU A 661 -4.68 28.99 -7.34
C GLU A 661 -4.98 27.53 -7.65
N VAL A 662 -5.99 26.97 -6.96
CA VAL A 662 -6.47 25.61 -7.18
C VAL A 662 -7.80 25.70 -7.91
N ARG A 663 -7.87 25.20 -9.14
CA ARG A 663 -9.11 25.17 -9.93
C ARG A 663 -9.50 23.75 -10.28
N ALA A 664 -10.33 23.13 -9.45
CA ALA A 664 -10.76 21.76 -9.71
C ALA A 664 -11.49 21.64 -11.07
N PRO A 665 -11.29 20.56 -11.83
CA PRO A 665 -11.97 20.35 -13.10
C PRO A 665 -13.50 20.43 -12.94
N GLY A 666 -14.15 21.22 -13.78
CA GLY A 666 -15.61 21.42 -13.72
C GLY A 666 -16.09 22.39 -12.64
N VAL A 667 -15.18 23.04 -11.89
CA VAL A 667 -15.50 24.10 -10.93
C VAL A 667 -15.05 25.45 -11.50
N GLU A 668 -15.97 26.40 -11.62
CA GLU A 668 -15.67 27.73 -12.20
C GLU A 668 -14.84 28.63 -11.26
N GLU A 669 -15.07 28.51 -9.95
CA GLU A 669 -14.39 29.30 -8.93
C GLU A 669 -13.17 28.56 -8.35
N PRO A 670 -12.08 29.27 -8.01
CA PRO A 670 -10.97 28.67 -7.26
C PRO A 670 -11.45 28.08 -5.93
N VAL A 671 -10.98 26.89 -5.60
CA VAL A 671 -11.23 26.25 -4.30
C VAL A 671 -10.17 26.68 -3.27
N PRO A 672 -10.48 26.62 -1.97
CA PRO A 672 -9.54 26.97 -0.91
C PRO A 672 -8.25 26.14 -1.00
N LEU A 673 -7.09 26.74 -0.69
CA LEU A 673 -5.80 26.04 -0.78
C LEU A 673 -5.70 24.85 0.19
N GLU A 674 -6.47 24.88 1.28
CA GLU A 674 -6.58 23.78 2.23
C GLU A 674 -7.12 22.50 1.57
N SER A 675 -7.81 22.60 0.43
CA SER A 675 -8.23 21.43 -0.35
C SER A 675 -7.06 20.64 -0.93
N ILE A 676 -5.85 21.24 -1.03
CA ILE A 676 -4.62 20.53 -1.40
C ILE A 676 -4.25 19.49 -0.34
N GLY A 677 -4.54 19.79 0.93
CA GLY A 677 -4.27 18.90 2.06
C GLY A 677 -5.34 17.84 2.30
N ALA A 678 -6.43 17.82 1.53
CA ALA A 678 -7.55 16.89 1.70
C ALA A 678 -7.16 15.43 1.31
N PRO A 679 -7.89 14.41 1.81
CA PRO A 679 -7.60 12.99 1.54
C PRO A 679 -7.64 12.61 0.05
N LEU A 680 -8.26 13.46 -0.77
CA LEU A 680 -8.31 13.38 -2.24
C LEU A 680 -6.93 13.42 -2.91
N ALA A 681 -5.94 14.00 -2.24
CA ALA A 681 -4.63 14.26 -2.82
C ALA A 681 -3.68 13.07 -2.61
N ASN A 682 -3.90 11.94 -3.29
CA ASN A 682 -2.81 10.96 -3.50
C ASN A 682 -1.57 11.59 -4.20
N SER A 683 -1.71 12.82 -4.68
CA SER A 683 -0.67 13.75 -5.11
C SER A 683 -1.23 15.17 -5.06
N ARG A 684 -0.36 16.18 -5.14
CA ARG A 684 -0.80 17.56 -5.42
C ARG A 684 -1.88 17.58 -6.50
N PRO A 685 -2.93 18.41 -6.34
CA PRO A 685 -3.89 18.58 -7.41
C PRO A 685 -3.16 19.05 -8.67
N TRP A 686 -3.27 18.27 -9.75
CA TRP A 686 -2.61 18.60 -11.03
C TRP A 686 -3.18 19.87 -11.69
N TRP A 687 -4.30 20.36 -11.17
CA TRP A 687 -5.01 21.57 -11.57
C TRP A 687 -4.60 22.81 -10.75
N VAL A 688 -3.45 22.76 -10.07
CA VAL A 688 -2.82 23.95 -9.49
C VAL A 688 -2.21 24.78 -10.62
N LYS A 689 -2.45 26.08 -10.59
CA LYS A 689 -1.90 27.03 -11.55
C LYS A 689 -1.10 28.10 -10.84
N ARG A 690 0.02 28.51 -11.44
CA ARG A 690 0.82 29.61 -10.92
C ARG A 690 0.15 30.96 -11.18
N ILE A 691 0.19 31.81 -10.17
CA ILE A 691 -0.11 33.24 -10.28
C ILE A 691 1.25 33.98 -10.26
N PRO A 692 1.66 34.58 -11.39
CA PRO A 692 2.90 35.34 -11.46
C PRO A 692 2.90 36.47 -10.43
N ALA A 693 4.05 36.71 -9.79
CA ALA A 693 4.21 37.86 -8.92
C ALA A 693 3.92 39.15 -9.71
N LYS A 694 3.16 40.08 -9.11
CA LYS A 694 3.03 41.43 -9.69
C LYS A 694 4.41 42.10 -9.67
N PRO A 695 4.85 42.69 -10.80
CA PRO A 695 6.17 43.30 -10.91
C PRO A 695 6.37 44.50 -9.97
#